data_AF-A0A3M7MUG8-F1
#
_entry.id   AF-A0A3M7MUG8-F1
#
_cell.length_a   1.000
_cell.length_b   1.000
_cell.length_c   1.000
_cell.angle_alpha   90.00
_cell.angle_beta   90.00
_cell.angle_gamma   90.00
#
_symmetry.space_group_name_H-M   'P 1'
#
loop_
_entity.id
_entity.type
_entity.pdbx_description
1 polymer ?
#
loop_
_entity_poly.entity_id
_entity_poly.type
_entity_poly.pdbx_seq_one_letter_code
_entity_poly.pdbx_strand_id
1 'polypeptide(L)'
;MLIAAAVALSTLLIVCVIFLPSRLQSGAAQHGLSVTVLVLGDIGRSPRMQYHALSIAKHGGHVQLVGYAETSPLDELQAHDNVSIVPIPSPPRVLQTRSPLLFLLLAPIKVALQVWMLWTILCYSVKPAHWLLIQNPPSIPSLAIGTLVCVCRGQKLLIDWHNFGWSILALKLGESHPFVRISALYEFVFARFGHAHFAVTSAMAKQLQTRVPATSPILVLHDRPAQLFQPLTSTQRTMFLQRYNTVAPFFDALVSGKARLLVSSTSWTADEDFSVFLQALSNYSATASAELQLPDLLVVITGKGPLQDHYLREINRMEKQNQLKRVKVYTDWLSFTDYAQLLGSADLGVSLHTSSSGVDLPMKVVDMFGAGLPVLGWNKFAAWPELVTEGVNGRGFASIEQMTAILCELFSPGNSQLARLKAGAIKESQRRWQDEWDPVAGKFLGLQALARQLQSLHLPERDRQQEAEREYVHVSTEKGIPQSYTSDPALSVVTATEWEKELLADAKNRLALSALLSNDVKSIVSQKVATLSDTQTFNIKIPVEGTPVTNQRSSGRCWLFATTNVLRVALIKKHNLKSFELSQAYLFFWDKLEKANWFLEQIIDTADEPLDSRLIQELLSSPVSDGGQWDMAANLVNKYGLVPQVLYPDSFSAKSSGALNSILTTKLREDALVLRNLKRSPSVQKSSLLAAKAKMVQEVHGILTLTLGPPPKPDEPFTWEYYDAADKYHRVTKTPREFAAELSTPSSVRLLNANVSELFSLVNDPRNKYNQLLTVDRLGNVVGGRPVTYVNVDIATIKSAAINLLRAGLPVFFGSDVGKYSNTQSGIMDTKLYDYGLAFNVSLNLSKSQRLKVRESAMTHAMVLTAVQIEGGKSVRWRVENSWGENAGDKGYFVMSDDWFDQFVYQVVVDPSYVSKQVRDVLKTEPLVLPLWDPMGALA
;
A
#
# COMPACT_ATOMS: atom_id res chain seq x y z
N MET A 1 51.63 -18.03 -39.78
CA MET A 1 51.33 -18.77 -38.53
C MET A 1 51.58 -17.89 -37.29
N LEU A 2 52.80 -17.42 -37.02
CA LEU A 2 53.12 -16.58 -35.85
C LEU A 2 52.38 -15.23 -35.80
N ILE A 3 52.25 -14.52 -36.93
CA ILE A 3 51.52 -13.24 -36.99
C ILE A 3 50.01 -13.43 -36.78
N ALA A 4 49.42 -14.50 -37.34
CA ALA A 4 48.02 -14.83 -37.14
C ALA A 4 47.74 -15.22 -35.67
N ALA A 5 48.66 -15.94 -35.02
CA ALA A 5 48.58 -16.26 -33.60
C ALA A 5 48.72 -14.99 -32.74
N ALA A 6 49.63 -14.07 -33.06
CA ALA A 6 49.80 -12.81 -32.34
C ALA A 6 48.59 -11.88 -32.50
N VAL A 7 48.02 -11.78 -33.70
CA VAL A 7 46.79 -11.02 -33.95
C VAL A 7 45.63 -11.66 -33.20
N ALA A 8 45.45 -12.98 -33.26
CA ALA A 8 44.41 -13.67 -32.50
C ALA A 8 44.58 -13.47 -30.99
N LEU A 9 45.81 -13.54 -30.47
CA LEU A 9 46.09 -13.32 -29.04
C LEU A 9 45.84 -11.86 -28.65
N SER A 10 46.20 -10.89 -29.49
CA SER A 10 45.96 -9.46 -29.26
C SER A 10 44.48 -9.10 -29.35
N THR A 11 43.74 -9.67 -30.30
CA THR A 11 42.29 -9.51 -30.42
C THR A 11 41.59 -10.17 -29.25
N LEU A 12 42.02 -11.37 -28.83
CA LEU A 12 41.49 -12.03 -27.63
C LEU A 12 41.78 -11.18 -26.38
N LEU A 13 42.97 -10.60 -26.26
CA LEU A 13 43.34 -9.71 -25.16
C LEU A 13 42.52 -8.41 -25.18
N ILE A 14 42.33 -7.77 -26.33
CA ILE A 14 41.52 -6.56 -26.49
C ILE A 14 40.05 -6.86 -26.17
N VAL A 15 39.51 -7.96 -26.67
CA VAL A 15 38.16 -8.44 -26.34
C VAL A 15 38.06 -8.68 -24.84
N CYS A 16 39.01 -9.40 -24.24
CA CYS A 16 39.05 -9.60 -22.79
C CYS A 16 39.12 -8.29 -22.01
N VAL A 17 39.86 -7.28 -22.47
CA VAL A 17 39.98 -5.97 -21.82
C VAL A 17 38.72 -5.12 -21.97
N ILE A 18 38.06 -5.13 -23.12
CA ILE A 18 36.79 -4.42 -23.36
C ILE A 18 35.66 -5.04 -22.52
N PHE A 19 35.67 -6.36 -22.35
CA PHE A 19 34.71 -7.08 -21.52
C PHE A 19 35.14 -7.19 -20.04
N LEU A 20 36.18 -6.49 -19.59
CA LEU A 20 36.51 -6.46 -18.16
C LEU A 20 35.39 -5.74 -17.38
N PRO A 21 34.94 -6.29 -16.23
CA PRO A 21 33.95 -5.64 -15.39
C PRO A 21 34.42 -4.26 -14.92
N SER A 22 33.50 -3.29 -14.86
CA SER A 22 33.78 -1.95 -14.32
C SER A 22 34.34 -2.01 -12.90
N ARG A 23 35.40 -1.24 -12.61
CA ARG A 23 36.02 -1.15 -11.28
C ARG A 23 35.50 0.04 -10.48
N LEU A 24 35.52 -0.09 -9.16
CA LEU A 24 35.25 1.02 -8.24
C LEU A 24 36.32 2.11 -8.43
N GLN A 25 35.91 3.33 -8.77
CA GLN A 25 36.82 4.46 -9.01
C GLN A 25 37.30 5.05 -7.68
N SER A 26 38.57 5.43 -7.61
CA SER A 26 39.24 5.94 -6.40
C SER A 26 38.63 7.23 -5.81
N GLY A 27 37.84 7.98 -6.59
CA GLY A 27 37.14 9.20 -6.15
C GLY A 27 35.71 8.98 -5.62
N ALA A 28 35.19 7.75 -5.61
CA ALA A 28 33.82 7.43 -5.20
C ALA A 28 33.54 7.68 -3.70
N ALA A 29 34.56 7.97 -2.90
CA ALA A 29 34.43 8.30 -1.48
C ALA A 29 33.63 9.60 -1.21
N GLN A 30 33.36 10.44 -2.22
CA GLN A 30 32.57 11.66 -2.06
C GLN A 30 31.04 11.43 -2.05
N HIS A 31 30.53 10.24 -2.41
CA HIS A 31 29.09 9.98 -2.61
C HIS A 31 28.44 9.03 -1.57
N GLY A 32 29.04 8.84 -0.39
CA GLY A 32 28.48 7.98 0.67
C GLY A 32 28.74 6.47 0.47
N LEU A 33 28.49 5.67 1.51
CA LEU A 33 28.73 4.22 1.49
C LEU A 33 27.77 3.54 0.50
N SER A 34 28.30 2.60 -0.31
CA SER A 34 27.48 1.76 -1.20
C SER A 34 27.73 0.28 -0.95
N VAL A 35 26.66 -0.52 -0.91
CA VAL A 35 26.70 -1.94 -0.61
C VAL A 35 25.81 -2.72 -1.57
N THR A 36 26.36 -3.73 -2.24
CA THR A 36 25.56 -4.73 -2.97
C THR A 36 25.23 -5.87 -2.01
N VAL A 37 23.95 -6.17 -1.81
CA VAL A 37 23.49 -7.24 -0.92
C VAL A 37 23.01 -8.41 -1.79
N LEU A 38 23.70 -9.54 -1.73
CA LEU A 38 23.40 -10.73 -2.54
C LEU A 38 22.72 -11.81 -1.71
N VAL A 39 21.54 -12.21 -2.18
CA VAL A 39 20.73 -13.31 -1.66
C VAL A 39 20.51 -14.31 -2.80
N LEU A 40 21.21 -15.44 -2.78
CA LEU A 40 20.94 -16.53 -3.75
C LEU A 40 19.72 -17.36 -3.27
N GLY A 41 18.59 -16.68 -3.17
CA GLY A 41 17.32 -17.14 -2.62
C GLY A 41 16.23 -16.11 -2.91
N ASP A 42 15.00 -16.42 -2.54
CA ASP A 42 13.89 -15.46 -2.65
C ASP A 42 14.09 -14.30 -1.67
N ILE A 43 14.14 -13.07 -2.18
CA ILE A 43 14.38 -11.86 -1.40
C ILE A 43 13.31 -11.70 -0.34
N GLY A 44 12.03 -11.85 -0.71
CA GLY A 44 10.90 -11.68 0.22
C GLY A 44 10.91 -12.66 1.38
N ARG A 45 11.61 -13.80 1.25
CA ARG A 45 11.76 -14.83 2.29
C ARG A 45 13.08 -14.76 3.05
N SER A 46 13.86 -13.71 2.85
CA SER A 46 15.18 -13.52 3.46
C SER A 46 15.20 -12.29 4.38
N PRO A 47 14.47 -12.33 5.53
CA PRO A 47 14.20 -11.14 6.35
C PRO A 47 15.46 -10.45 6.87
N ARG A 48 16.47 -11.20 7.33
CA ARG A 48 17.73 -10.62 7.82
C ARG A 48 18.49 -9.83 6.75
N MET A 49 18.54 -10.31 5.51
CA MET A 49 19.19 -9.56 4.42
C MET A 49 18.40 -8.32 4.03
N GLN A 50 17.08 -8.41 4.10
CA GLN A 50 16.20 -7.27 3.96
C GLN A 50 16.45 -6.23 5.07
N TYR A 51 16.61 -6.66 6.33
CA TYR A 51 16.93 -5.76 7.44
C TYR A 51 18.31 -5.13 7.31
N HIS A 52 19.32 -5.86 6.84
CA HIS A 52 20.62 -5.29 6.48
C HIS A 52 20.49 -4.20 5.42
N ALA A 53 19.82 -4.51 4.31
CA ALA A 53 19.60 -3.56 3.22
C ALA A 53 18.88 -2.29 3.72
N LEU A 54 17.83 -2.47 4.52
CA LEU A 54 17.03 -1.37 5.02
C LEU A 54 17.80 -0.52 6.03
N SER A 55 18.58 -1.16 6.92
CA SER A 55 19.36 -0.45 7.94
C SER A 55 20.49 0.36 7.31
N ILE A 56 21.18 -0.19 6.28
CA ILE A 56 22.18 0.56 5.51
C ILE A 56 21.53 1.77 4.83
N ALA A 57 20.36 1.56 4.20
CA ALA A 57 19.64 2.59 3.48
C ALA A 57 19.13 3.73 4.38
N LYS A 58 18.55 3.40 5.54
CA LYS A 58 18.08 4.35 6.56
C LYS A 58 19.20 5.23 7.10
N HIS A 59 20.43 4.71 7.14
CA HIS A 59 21.60 5.47 7.55
C HIS A 59 22.30 6.20 6.39
N GLY A 60 21.64 6.34 5.24
CA GLY A 60 22.13 7.10 4.09
C GLY A 60 23.11 6.36 3.18
N GLY A 61 23.29 5.04 3.36
CA GLY A 61 24.05 4.21 2.43
C GLY A 61 23.20 3.78 1.21
N HIS A 62 23.81 3.65 0.05
CA HIS A 62 23.15 3.11 -1.15
C HIS A 62 23.23 1.59 -1.20
N VAL A 63 22.12 0.92 -1.47
CA VAL A 63 22.01 -0.53 -1.47
C VAL A 63 21.52 -1.06 -2.82
N GLN A 64 22.23 -2.04 -3.36
CA GLN A 64 21.77 -2.83 -4.51
C GLN A 64 21.44 -4.25 -4.05
N LEU A 65 20.15 -4.57 -3.88
CA LEU A 65 19.67 -5.84 -3.36
C LEU A 65 19.43 -6.83 -4.50
N VAL A 66 20.26 -7.87 -4.59
CA VAL A 66 20.29 -8.86 -5.67
C VAL A 66 19.78 -10.20 -5.17
N GLY A 67 18.77 -10.78 -5.83
CA GLY A 67 18.22 -12.09 -5.46
C GLY A 67 17.01 -12.50 -6.31
N TYR A 68 16.41 -13.66 -6.04
CA TYR A 68 15.18 -14.06 -6.74
C TYR A 68 14.00 -13.21 -6.23
N ALA A 69 13.16 -12.72 -7.12
CA ALA A 69 11.97 -11.92 -6.78
C ALA A 69 10.70 -12.77 -6.93
N GLU A 70 10.57 -13.83 -6.13
CA GLU A 70 9.41 -14.73 -6.17
C GLU A 70 8.30 -14.27 -5.21
N THR A 71 8.69 -13.72 -4.06
CA THR A 71 7.80 -13.09 -3.08
C THR A 71 8.16 -11.61 -2.90
N SER A 72 7.14 -10.77 -2.72
CA SER A 72 7.30 -9.32 -2.45
C SER A 72 8.23 -9.06 -1.24
N PRO A 73 9.30 -8.26 -1.38
CA PRO A 73 10.12 -7.79 -0.26
C PRO A 73 9.37 -6.84 0.69
N LEU A 74 9.97 -6.47 1.83
CA LEU A 74 9.42 -5.47 2.77
C LEU A 74 9.03 -4.20 2.02
N ASP A 75 7.82 -3.71 2.26
CA ASP A 75 7.32 -2.50 1.60
C ASP A 75 8.25 -1.30 1.82
N GLU A 76 8.87 -1.20 3.00
CA GLU A 76 9.88 -0.18 3.31
C GLU A 76 11.10 -0.23 2.37
N LEU A 77 11.57 -1.42 1.96
CA LEU A 77 12.70 -1.55 1.03
C LEU A 77 12.31 -1.17 -0.39
N GLN A 78 11.12 -1.60 -0.84
CA GLN A 78 10.60 -1.25 -2.16
C GLN A 78 10.36 0.26 -2.28
N ALA A 79 10.04 0.89 -1.16
CA ALA A 79 9.78 2.31 -1.03
C ALA A 79 11.04 3.18 -0.83
N HIS A 80 12.23 2.64 -0.55
CA HIS A 80 13.37 3.43 -0.10
C HIS A 80 14.27 3.88 -1.27
N ASP A 81 14.47 5.20 -1.44
CA ASP A 81 15.19 5.77 -2.59
C ASP A 81 16.65 5.31 -2.72
N ASN A 82 17.30 5.03 -1.59
CA ASN A 82 18.66 4.48 -1.56
C ASN A 82 18.73 2.97 -1.84
N VAL A 83 17.62 2.26 -2.10
CA VAL A 83 17.61 0.82 -2.37
C VAL A 83 17.20 0.56 -3.82
N SER A 84 17.99 -0.20 -4.56
CA SER A 84 17.62 -0.72 -5.88
C SER A 84 17.58 -2.25 -5.84
N ILE A 85 16.45 -2.84 -6.22
CA ILE A 85 16.28 -4.29 -6.26
C ILE A 85 16.61 -4.79 -7.67
N VAL A 86 17.53 -5.75 -7.77
CA VAL A 86 18.01 -6.31 -9.04
C VAL A 86 17.70 -7.82 -9.06
N PRO A 87 16.63 -8.24 -9.75
CA PRO A 87 16.19 -9.62 -9.71
C PRO A 87 17.14 -10.58 -10.46
N ILE A 88 17.35 -11.77 -9.90
CA ILE A 88 17.99 -12.89 -10.59
C ILE A 88 16.90 -13.64 -11.38
N PRO A 89 17.07 -13.85 -12.70
CA PRO A 89 16.12 -14.64 -13.48
C PRO A 89 15.98 -16.08 -12.97
N SER A 90 14.75 -16.59 -12.86
CA SER A 90 14.50 -17.97 -12.45
C SER A 90 15.02 -18.97 -13.48
N PRO A 91 15.65 -20.08 -13.07
CA PRO A 91 16.07 -21.14 -13.99
C PRO A 91 14.87 -21.73 -14.77
N PRO A 92 15.05 -22.15 -16.04
CA PRO A 92 14.00 -22.81 -16.83
C PRO A 92 13.35 -23.97 -16.08
N ARG A 93 12.01 -24.10 -16.21
CA ARG A 93 11.22 -25.15 -15.52
C ARG A 93 11.72 -26.57 -15.78
N VAL A 94 12.33 -26.82 -16.93
CA VAL A 94 12.92 -28.12 -17.32
C VAL A 94 14.05 -28.56 -16.36
N LEU A 95 14.73 -27.62 -15.71
CA LEU A 95 15.79 -27.89 -14.73
C LEU A 95 15.24 -28.11 -13.30
N GLN A 96 13.93 -28.01 -13.09
CA GLN A 96 13.27 -28.19 -11.80
C GLN A 96 12.66 -29.60 -11.73
N THR A 97 13.48 -30.61 -11.42
CA THR A 97 13.06 -32.02 -11.34
C THR A 97 12.84 -32.49 -9.90
N ARG A 98 11.86 -33.39 -9.72
CA ARG A 98 11.60 -34.11 -8.46
C ARG A 98 12.24 -35.50 -8.42
N SER A 99 12.81 -35.97 -9.53
CA SER A 99 13.46 -37.29 -9.61
C SER A 99 14.91 -37.22 -9.11
N PRO A 100 15.31 -38.05 -8.13
CA PRO A 100 16.69 -38.11 -7.63
C PRO A 100 17.73 -38.40 -8.71
N LEU A 101 17.38 -39.22 -9.70
CA LEU A 101 18.28 -39.61 -10.80
C LEU A 101 18.49 -38.45 -11.79
N LEU A 102 17.41 -37.76 -12.17
CA LEU A 102 17.48 -36.57 -13.04
C LEU A 102 18.14 -35.40 -12.31
N PHE A 103 17.99 -35.30 -10.99
CA PHE A 103 18.65 -34.27 -10.18
C PHE A 103 20.17 -34.37 -10.27
N LEU A 104 20.75 -35.58 -10.25
CA LEU A 104 22.20 -35.76 -10.40
C LEU A 104 22.75 -35.27 -11.75
N LEU A 105 21.97 -35.42 -12.83
CA LEU A 105 22.36 -34.94 -14.17
C LEU A 105 22.11 -33.44 -14.38
N LEU A 106 21.00 -32.92 -13.85
CA LEU A 106 20.58 -31.53 -14.08
C LEU A 106 21.17 -30.53 -13.08
N ALA A 107 21.58 -30.97 -11.88
CA ALA A 107 22.16 -30.08 -10.87
C ALA A 107 23.46 -29.39 -11.33
N PRO A 108 24.43 -30.06 -11.98
CA PRO A 108 25.60 -29.38 -12.54
C PRO A 108 25.26 -28.32 -13.59
N ILE A 109 24.28 -28.61 -14.47
CA ILE A 109 23.78 -27.67 -15.48
C ILE A 109 23.14 -26.45 -14.82
N LYS A 110 22.31 -26.68 -13.79
CA LYS A 110 21.68 -25.61 -13.00
C LYS A 110 22.72 -24.72 -12.32
N VAL A 111 23.76 -25.32 -11.72
CA VAL A 111 24.85 -24.57 -11.07
C VAL A 111 25.64 -23.76 -12.10
N ALA A 112 25.95 -24.33 -13.27
CA ALA A 112 26.63 -23.60 -14.35
C ALA A 112 25.81 -22.40 -14.85
N LEU A 113 24.49 -22.56 -14.99
CA LEU A 113 23.58 -21.47 -15.34
C LEU A 113 23.55 -20.39 -14.25
N GLN A 114 23.47 -20.77 -12.97
CA GLN A 114 23.52 -19.85 -11.84
C GLN A 114 24.86 -19.09 -11.76
N VAL A 115 25.98 -19.76 -12.02
CA VAL A 115 27.31 -19.15 -12.14
C VAL A 115 27.30 -18.05 -13.21
N TRP A 116 26.80 -18.37 -14.40
CA TRP A 116 26.74 -17.41 -15.51
C TRP A 116 25.81 -16.22 -15.20
N MET A 117 24.63 -16.47 -14.63
CA MET A 117 23.69 -15.41 -14.24
C MET A 117 24.27 -14.49 -13.18
N LEU A 118 24.83 -15.05 -12.10
CA LEU A 118 25.45 -14.28 -11.02
C LEU A 118 26.63 -13.47 -11.52
N TRP A 119 27.50 -14.07 -12.33
CA TRP A 119 28.61 -13.36 -12.95
C TRP A 119 28.12 -12.19 -13.78
N THR A 120 27.13 -12.40 -14.64
CA THR A 120 26.62 -11.37 -15.55
C THR A 120 25.99 -10.22 -14.77
N ILE A 121 25.15 -10.52 -13.78
CA ILE A 121 24.47 -9.50 -12.97
C ILE A 121 25.46 -8.70 -12.13
N LEU A 122 26.36 -9.36 -11.41
CA LEU A 122 27.29 -8.71 -10.50
C LEU A 122 28.40 -7.91 -11.23
N CYS A 123 28.78 -8.33 -12.44
CA CYS A 123 29.78 -7.64 -13.25
C CYS A 123 29.21 -6.55 -14.14
N TYR A 124 27.98 -6.69 -14.64
CA TYR A 124 27.47 -5.81 -15.71
C TYR A 124 26.12 -5.16 -15.43
N SER A 125 25.28 -5.72 -14.55
CA SER A 125 23.96 -5.15 -14.25
C SER A 125 23.97 -4.23 -13.02
N VAL A 126 24.77 -4.56 -12.00
CA VAL A 126 24.91 -3.72 -10.80
C VAL A 126 26.08 -2.76 -10.93
N LYS A 127 25.99 -1.58 -10.32
CA LYS A 127 27.11 -0.63 -10.20
C LYS A 127 28.17 -1.16 -9.23
N PRO A 128 29.47 -0.82 -9.38
CA PRO A 128 30.48 -1.17 -8.39
C PRO A 128 30.16 -0.56 -7.04
N ALA A 129 30.22 -1.35 -5.97
CA ALA A 129 29.93 -0.93 -4.60
C ALA A 129 31.18 -1.04 -3.72
N HIS A 130 31.20 -0.35 -2.58
CA HIS A 130 32.29 -0.48 -1.61
C HIS A 130 32.35 -1.89 -1.01
N TRP A 131 31.17 -2.46 -0.73
CA TRP A 131 31.03 -3.79 -0.16
C TRP A 131 30.08 -4.66 -0.99
N LEU A 132 30.43 -5.93 -1.15
CA LEU A 132 29.52 -7.00 -1.56
C LEU A 132 29.20 -7.84 -0.32
N LEU A 133 27.99 -7.70 0.20
CA LEU A 133 27.45 -8.45 1.33
C LEU A 133 26.74 -9.71 0.82
N ILE A 134 27.21 -10.90 1.19
CA ILE A 134 26.64 -12.18 0.72
C ILE A 134 25.97 -12.93 1.88
N GLN A 135 24.73 -13.36 1.68
CA GLN A 135 24.07 -14.31 2.58
C GLN A 135 24.65 -15.71 2.41
N ASN A 136 25.07 -16.33 3.51
CA ASN A 136 25.47 -17.73 3.55
C ASN A 136 24.64 -18.52 4.58
N PRO A 137 23.95 -19.61 4.18
CA PRO A 137 23.91 -20.27 2.87
C PRO A 137 22.89 -19.66 1.86
N PRO A 138 22.89 -20.09 0.57
CA PRO A 138 23.77 -21.10 -0.05
C PRO A 138 25.16 -20.57 -0.37
N SER A 139 26.19 -21.37 -0.06
CA SER A 139 27.60 -21.05 -0.33
C SER A 139 27.99 -21.25 -1.79
N ILE A 140 27.41 -22.25 -2.46
CA ILE A 140 27.69 -22.61 -3.85
C ILE A 140 26.59 -22.05 -4.77
N PRO A 141 26.92 -21.33 -5.87
CA PRO A 141 28.24 -20.83 -6.26
C PRO A 141 28.57 -19.42 -5.70
N SER A 142 27.72 -18.87 -4.82
CA SER A 142 27.73 -17.46 -4.41
C SER A 142 29.08 -16.97 -3.87
N LEU A 143 29.76 -17.75 -3.01
CA LEU A 143 31.02 -17.33 -2.39
C LEU A 143 32.18 -17.26 -3.40
N ALA A 144 32.28 -18.23 -4.30
CA ALA A 144 33.32 -18.23 -5.33
C ALA A 144 33.13 -17.07 -6.32
N ILE A 145 31.91 -16.88 -6.81
CA ILE A 145 31.60 -15.81 -7.75
C ILE A 145 31.75 -14.45 -7.08
N GLY A 146 31.25 -14.29 -5.85
CA GLY A 146 31.42 -13.08 -5.07
C GLY A 146 32.89 -12.72 -4.84
N THR A 147 33.73 -13.70 -4.50
CA THR A 147 35.17 -13.51 -4.35
C THR A 147 35.81 -13.02 -5.65
N LEU A 148 35.52 -13.68 -6.77
CA LEU A 148 36.07 -13.30 -8.07
C LEU A 148 35.60 -11.91 -8.51
N VAL A 149 34.32 -11.59 -8.32
CA VAL A 149 33.74 -10.28 -8.61
C VAL A 149 34.41 -9.19 -7.78
N CYS A 150 34.61 -9.40 -6.48
CA CYS A 150 35.28 -8.45 -5.59
C CYS A 150 36.72 -8.16 -6.07
N VAL A 151 37.47 -9.19 -6.46
CA VAL A 151 38.82 -9.03 -7.02
C VAL A 151 38.78 -8.27 -8.36
N CYS A 152 37.88 -8.64 -9.27
CA CYS A 152 37.79 -8.01 -10.59
C CYS A 152 37.35 -6.55 -10.53
N ARG A 153 36.45 -6.19 -9.60
CA ARG A 153 35.82 -4.86 -9.49
C ARG A 153 36.45 -3.97 -8.42
N GLY A 154 37.37 -4.49 -7.60
CA GLY A 154 37.98 -3.75 -6.49
C GLY A 154 37.01 -3.48 -5.33
N GLN A 155 36.11 -4.42 -5.03
CA GLN A 155 35.16 -4.33 -3.91
C GLN A 155 35.63 -5.15 -2.72
N LYS A 156 35.16 -4.82 -1.52
CA LYS A 156 35.40 -5.63 -0.32
C LYS A 156 34.30 -6.66 -0.14
N LEU A 157 34.68 -7.89 0.20
CA LEU A 157 33.75 -8.99 0.45
C LEU A 157 33.34 -9.04 1.92
N LEU A 158 32.03 -8.98 2.19
CA LEU A 158 31.44 -9.15 3.52
C LEU A 158 30.52 -10.37 3.47
N ILE A 159 30.71 -11.34 4.36
CA ILE A 159 29.92 -12.58 4.36
C ILE A 159 29.08 -12.62 5.64
N ASP A 160 27.76 -12.77 5.50
CA ASP A 160 26.84 -12.92 6.63
C ASP A 160 26.46 -14.39 6.79
N TRP A 161 26.89 -14.98 7.91
CA TRP A 161 26.80 -16.40 8.22
C TRP A 161 25.58 -16.67 9.11
N HIS A 162 24.63 -17.42 8.55
CA HIS A 162 23.38 -17.82 9.21
C HIS A 162 23.40 -19.31 9.58
N ASN A 163 24.03 -20.11 8.73
CA ASN A 163 24.30 -21.53 8.92
C ASN A 163 25.48 -21.93 8.02
N PHE A 164 25.90 -23.19 8.06
CA PHE A 164 26.84 -23.74 7.09
C PHE A 164 26.11 -24.52 5.99
N GLY A 165 26.42 -24.24 4.73
CA GLY A 165 25.84 -24.96 3.59
C GLY A 165 26.16 -26.46 3.62
N TRP A 166 27.35 -26.83 4.09
CA TRP A 166 27.75 -28.24 4.23
C TRP A 166 26.95 -29.00 5.30
N SER A 167 26.58 -28.37 6.42
CA SER A 167 25.81 -29.04 7.48
C SER A 167 24.37 -29.29 7.06
N ILE A 168 23.75 -28.35 6.32
CA ILE A 168 22.44 -28.54 5.70
C ILE A 168 22.48 -29.69 4.68
N LEU A 169 23.56 -29.80 3.90
CA LEU A 169 23.75 -30.92 2.96
C LEU A 169 23.92 -32.26 3.69
N ALA A 170 24.57 -32.26 4.85
CA ALA A 170 24.77 -33.45 5.68
C ALA A 170 23.45 -34.08 6.14
N LEU A 171 22.41 -33.28 6.40
CA LEU A 171 21.07 -33.79 6.72
C LEU A 171 20.47 -34.67 5.62
N LYS A 172 20.85 -34.46 4.35
CA LYS A 172 20.32 -35.22 3.20
C LYS A 172 21.18 -36.40 2.80
N LEU A 173 22.50 -36.26 2.86
CA LEU A 173 23.45 -37.24 2.32
C LEU A 173 24.22 -38.02 3.41
N GLY A 174 24.13 -37.59 4.67
CA GLY A 174 24.92 -38.09 5.80
C GLY A 174 26.28 -37.38 5.94
N GLU A 175 26.76 -37.22 7.17
CA GLU A 175 28.01 -36.50 7.50
C GLU A 175 29.26 -37.12 6.86
N SER A 176 29.26 -38.44 6.64
CA SER A 176 30.38 -39.18 6.06
C SER A 176 30.46 -39.06 4.53
N HIS A 177 29.47 -38.45 3.87
CA HIS A 177 29.38 -38.41 2.42
C HIS A 177 30.49 -37.52 1.78
N PRO A 178 31.19 -37.98 0.72
CA PRO A 178 32.27 -37.21 0.08
C PRO A 178 31.88 -35.78 -0.33
N PHE A 179 30.71 -35.59 -0.94
CA PHE A 179 30.21 -34.25 -1.29
C PHE A 179 30.02 -33.30 -0.10
N VAL A 180 29.69 -33.80 1.09
CA VAL A 180 29.57 -32.96 2.30
C VAL A 180 30.94 -32.44 2.71
N ARG A 181 31.98 -33.30 2.68
CA ARG A 181 33.37 -32.90 2.94
C ARG A 181 33.89 -31.90 1.92
N ILE A 182 33.57 -32.10 0.64
CA ILE A 182 33.93 -31.16 -0.44
C ILE A 182 33.23 -29.82 -0.25
N SER A 183 31.94 -29.82 0.08
CA SER A 183 31.17 -28.60 0.35
C SER A 183 31.75 -27.83 1.54
N ALA A 184 32.11 -28.54 2.63
CA ALA A 184 32.74 -27.95 3.80
C ALA A 184 34.09 -27.30 3.44
N LEU A 185 34.93 -28.02 2.69
CA LEU A 185 36.21 -27.48 2.22
C LEU A 185 36.00 -26.24 1.35
N TYR A 186 35.07 -26.28 0.40
CA TYR A 186 34.72 -25.14 -0.46
C TYR A 186 34.34 -23.91 0.37
N GLU A 187 33.40 -24.09 1.30
CA GLU A 187 32.85 -23.00 2.10
C GLU A 187 33.94 -22.34 2.98
N PHE A 188 34.81 -23.13 3.60
CA PHE A 188 35.92 -22.60 4.40
C PHE A 188 37.09 -22.05 3.58
N VAL A 189 37.35 -22.57 2.38
CA VAL A 189 38.35 -21.97 1.48
C VAL A 189 37.92 -20.57 1.07
N PHE A 190 36.66 -20.39 0.64
CA PHE A 190 36.18 -19.08 0.23
C PHE A 190 35.92 -18.12 1.40
N ALA A 191 35.63 -18.64 2.60
CA ALA A 191 35.59 -17.83 3.81
C ALA A 191 36.89 -17.03 4.03
N ARG A 192 38.05 -17.58 3.67
CA ARG A 192 39.35 -16.90 3.88
C ARG A 192 39.53 -15.64 3.03
N PHE A 193 38.74 -15.47 1.98
CA PHE A 193 38.76 -14.28 1.12
C PHE A 193 37.76 -13.20 1.56
N GLY A 194 36.95 -13.48 2.58
CA GLY A 194 36.11 -12.48 3.23
C GLY A 194 36.97 -11.41 3.88
N HIS A 195 36.69 -10.14 3.55
CA HIS A 195 37.34 -9.01 4.20
C HIS A 195 36.75 -8.75 5.58
N ALA A 196 35.50 -9.17 5.81
CA ALA A 196 34.82 -9.15 7.10
C ALA A 196 33.68 -10.18 7.12
N HIS A 197 33.24 -10.54 8.32
CA HIS A 197 32.24 -11.58 8.54
C HIS A 197 31.22 -11.12 9.59
N PHE A 198 29.93 -11.28 9.30
CA PHE A 198 28.88 -11.27 10.32
C PHE A 198 28.55 -12.71 10.69
N ALA A 199 28.47 -13.00 11.99
CA ALA A 199 28.04 -14.31 12.49
C ALA A 199 26.78 -14.12 13.33
N VAL A 200 25.74 -14.94 13.07
CA VAL A 200 24.47 -14.87 13.82
C VAL A 200 24.62 -15.20 15.32
N THR A 201 25.69 -15.92 15.69
CA THR A 201 25.99 -16.34 17.07
C THR A 201 27.46 -16.20 17.42
N SER A 202 27.73 -16.12 18.72
CA SER A 202 29.07 -16.22 19.29
C SER A 202 29.67 -17.60 19.06
N ALA A 203 28.87 -18.66 19.15
CA ALA A 203 29.28 -20.03 18.84
C ALA A 203 29.79 -20.17 17.40
N MET A 204 29.08 -19.60 16.43
CA MET A 204 29.49 -19.61 15.03
C MET A 204 30.73 -18.74 14.79
N ALA A 205 30.82 -17.57 15.42
CA ALA A 205 32.01 -16.73 15.36
C ALA A 205 33.25 -17.48 15.85
N LYS A 206 33.15 -18.22 16.97
CA LYS A 206 34.23 -19.04 17.51
C LYS A 206 34.67 -20.14 16.53
N GLN A 207 33.73 -20.76 15.83
CA GLN A 207 34.06 -21.77 14.81
C GLN A 207 34.76 -21.15 13.59
N LEU A 208 34.30 -19.97 13.14
CA LEU A 208 34.90 -19.23 12.03
C LEU A 208 36.32 -18.71 12.36
N GLN A 209 36.59 -18.31 13.59
CA GLN A 209 37.92 -17.82 14.03
C GLN A 209 39.06 -18.82 13.74
N THR A 210 38.77 -20.13 13.76
CA THR A 210 39.78 -21.16 13.48
C THR A 210 40.06 -21.35 11.98
N ARG A 211 39.24 -20.78 11.10
CA ARG A 211 39.24 -21.04 9.65
C ARG A 211 39.46 -19.78 8.81
N VAL A 212 39.17 -18.60 9.36
CA VAL A 212 39.34 -17.28 8.73
C VAL A 212 40.65 -16.62 9.19
N PRO A 213 41.35 -15.85 8.33
CA PRO A 213 42.55 -15.11 8.74
C PRO A 213 42.27 -14.15 9.91
N ALA A 214 43.21 -14.02 10.84
CA ALA A 214 43.08 -13.13 12.01
C ALA A 214 42.91 -11.64 11.65
N THR A 215 43.28 -11.25 10.43
CA THR A 215 43.14 -9.88 9.90
C THR A 215 41.71 -9.55 9.46
N SER A 216 40.84 -10.53 9.25
CA SER A 216 39.45 -10.33 8.84
C SER A 216 38.54 -10.31 10.07
N PRO A 217 37.91 -9.17 10.42
CA PRO A 217 37.04 -9.10 11.60
C PRO A 217 35.83 -10.01 11.46
N ILE A 218 35.50 -10.70 12.56
CA ILE A 218 34.30 -11.49 12.73
C ILE A 218 33.45 -10.81 13.79
N LEU A 219 32.29 -10.30 13.38
CA LEU A 219 31.38 -9.53 14.21
C LEU A 219 30.14 -10.37 14.52
N VAL A 220 29.86 -10.58 15.80
CA VAL A 220 28.63 -11.26 16.22
C VAL A 220 27.48 -10.27 16.06
N LEU A 221 26.51 -10.64 15.23
CA LEU A 221 25.31 -9.87 14.96
C LEU A 221 24.10 -10.80 15.09
N HIS A 222 23.51 -10.78 16.28
CA HIS A 222 22.35 -11.61 16.58
C HIS A 222 21.12 -11.16 15.80
N ASP A 223 20.26 -12.13 15.48
CA ASP A 223 18.94 -11.82 14.99
C ASP A 223 18.04 -11.29 16.09
N ARG A 224 17.14 -10.40 15.70
CA ARG A 224 16.17 -9.74 16.58
C ARG A 224 14.83 -9.62 15.88
N PRO A 225 13.73 -9.51 16.66
CA PRO A 225 12.40 -9.59 16.11
C PRO A 225 12.07 -8.38 15.24
N ALA A 226 11.30 -8.61 14.18
CA ALA A 226 10.70 -7.56 13.36
C ALA A 226 9.76 -6.67 14.19
N GLN A 227 9.52 -5.44 13.73
CA GLN A 227 8.61 -4.50 14.41
C GLN A 227 7.15 -4.97 14.44
N LEU A 228 6.76 -5.85 13.50
CA LEU A 228 5.42 -6.43 13.45
C LEU A 228 5.10 -7.31 14.66
N PHE A 229 6.10 -7.98 15.24
CA PHE A 229 5.91 -8.83 16.41
C PHE A 229 5.91 -7.95 17.66
N GLN A 230 4.74 -7.80 18.28
CA GLN A 230 4.54 -7.00 19.49
C GLN A 230 3.72 -7.80 20.51
N PRO A 231 4.01 -7.65 21.81
CA PRO A 231 3.12 -8.14 22.86
C PRO A 231 1.73 -7.53 22.73
N LEU A 232 0.70 -8.37 22.80
CA LEU A 232 -0.69 -7.90 22.74
C LEU A 232 -1.18 -7.44 24.10
N THR A 233 -1.98 -6.36 24.11
CA THR A 233 -2.79 -6.00 25.26
C THR A 233 -3.88 -7.05 25.51
N SER A 234 -4.40 -7.12 26.74
CA SER A 234 -5.48 -8.06 27.07
C SER A 234 -6.68 -7.95 26.12
N THR A 235 -7.05 -6.73 25.73
CA THR A 235 -8.15 -6.48 24.78
C THR A 235 -7.82 -7.00 23.38
N GLN A 236 -6.60 -6.73 22.87
CA GLN A 236 -6.16 -7.21 21.55
C GLN A 236 -6.12 -8.73 21.50
N ARG A 237 -5.62 -9.39 22.56
CA ARG A 237 -5.65 -10.84 22.70
C ARG A 237 -7.09 -11.36 22.63
N THR A 238 -8.00 -10.78 23.41
CA THR A 238 -9.41 -11.19 23.42
C THR A 238 -10.06 -11.07 22.04
N MET A 239 -9.88 -9.93 21.36
CA MET A 239 -10.41 -9.71 20.00
C MET A 239 -9.85 -10.71 18.98
N PHE A 240 -8.56 -11.03 19.06
CA PHE A 240 -7.95 -12.03 18.18
C PHE A 240 -8.52 -13.43 18.42
N LEU A 241 -8.62 -13.84 19.70
CA LEU A 241 -9.16 -15.16 20.05
C LEU A 241 -10.63 -15.33 19.61
N GLN A 242 -11.43 -14.25 19.60
CA GLN A 242 -12.83 -14.30 19.13
C GLN A 242 -12.95 -14.40 17.60
N ARG A 243 -12.07 -13.72 16.85
CA ARG A 243 -12.14 -13.68 15.38
C ARG A 243 -11.41 -14.84 14.70
N TYR A 244 -10.43 -15.46 15.37
CA TYR A 244 -9.63 -16.52 14.76
C TYR A 244 -10.38 -17.86 14.80
N ASN A 245 -10.96 -18.24 13.67
CA ASN A 245 -11.86 -19.40 13.51
C ASN A 245 -11.38 -20.69 14.19
N THR A 246 -10.06 -20.97 14.16
CA THR A 246 -9.47 -22.18 14.73
C THR A 246 -9.56 -22.22 16.26
N VAL A 247 -9.46 -21.06 16.94
CA VAL A 247 -9.43 -20.97 18.42
C VAL A 247 -10.72 -20.40 19.01
N ALA A 248 -11.53 -19.71 18.21
CA ALA A 248 -12.79 -19.09 18.63
C ALA A 248 -13.75 -20.06 19.37
N PRO A 249 -13.90 -21.34 18.96
CA PRO A 249 -14.74 -22.29 19.69
C PRO A 249 -14.29 -22.56 21.14
N PHE A 250 -13.04 -22.23 21.48
CA PHE A 250 -12.45 -22.44 22.80
C PHE A 250 -12.26 -21.14 23.58
N PHE A 251 -12.80 -20.02 23.10
CA PHE A 251 -12.59 -18.68 23.66
C PHE A 251 -12.83 -18.61 25.18
N ASP A 252 -13.99 -19.06 25.65
CA ASP A 252 -14.34 -19.01 27.08
C ASP A 252 -13.39 -19.86 27.94
N ALA A 253 -12.95 -21.00 27.41
CA ALA A 253 -11.98 -21.87 28.10
C ALA A 253 -10.59 -21.22 28.18
N LEU A 254 -10.16 -20.52 27.12
CA LEU A 254 -8.89 -19.80 27.06
C LEU A 254 -8.86 -18.54 27.93
N VAL A 255 -9.99 -17.84 28.06
CA VAL A 255 -10.11 -16.64 28.91
C VAL A 255 -10.22 -17.02 30.39
N SER A 256 -10.98 -18.07 30.71
CA SER A 256 -11.11 -18.58 32.09
C SER A 256 -9.89 -19.36 32.59
N GLY A 257 -8.92 -19.66 31.71
CA GLY A 257 -7.73 -20.45 32.03
C GLY A 257 -7.98 -21.95 32.15
N LYS A 258 -9.18 -22.43 31.81
CA LYS A 258 -9.53 -23.86 31.72
C LYS A 258 -8.81 -24.55 30.54
N ALA A 259 -8.44 -23.78 29.53
CA ALA A 259 -7.58 -24.21 28.43
C ALA A 259 -6.38 -23.25 28.26
N ARG A 260 -5.29 -23.76 27.69
CA ARG A 260 -4.08 -22.99 27.36
C ARG A 260 -3.74 -23.13 25.88
N LEU A 261 -3.36 -22.01 25.26
CA LEU A 261 -3.01 -21.94 23.85
C LEU A 261 -1.49 -22.08 23.66
N LEU A 262 -1.08 -23.15 22.98
CA LEU A 262 0.29 -23.40 22.56
C LEU A 262 0.42 -23.13 21.07
N VAL A 263 1.53 -22.53 20.67
CA VAL A 263 1.84 -22.30 19.25
C VAL A 263 3.21 -22.85 18.91
N SER A 264 3.27 -23.63 17.84
CA SER A 264 4.53 -24.05 17.23
C SER A 264 4.61 -23.48 15.81
N SER A 265 5.76 -22.89 15.48
CA SER A 265 6.03 -22.33 14.15
C SER A 265 7.12 -23.16 13.49
N THR A 266 6.86 -23.72 12.32
CA THR A 266 7.72 -24.74 11.71
C THR A 266 7.84 -24.59 10.19
N SER A 267 8.90 -25.14 9.63
CA SER A 267 9.05 -25.33 8.18
C SER A 267 8.79 -26.77 7.73
N TRP A 268 8.32 -27.64 8.64
CA TRP A 268 8.09 -29.08 8.45
C TRP A 268 9.27 -29.79 7.78
N THR A 269 10.48 -29.46 8.23
CA THR A 269 11.74 -30.02 7.74
C THR A 269 12.31 -31.05 8.72
N ALA A 270 13.29 -31.84 8.28
CA ALA A 270 13.80 -32.99 9.04
C ALA A 270 14.59 -32.59 10.31
N ASP A 271 14.99 -31.33 10.43
CA ASP A 271 15.65 -30.74 11.60
C ASP A 271 14.67 -30.34 12.72
N GLU A 272 13.36 -30.54 12.51
CA GLU A 272 12.29 -30.34 13.48
C GLU A 272 11.51 -31.65 13.69
N ASP A 273 11.94 -32.49 14.63
CA ASP A 273 11.26 -33.76 14.91
C ASP A 273 9.99 -33.55 15.76
N PHE A 274 8.84 -33.50 15.10
CA PHE A 274 7.54 -33.35 15.75
C PHE A 274 7.07 -34.59 16.51
N SER A 275 7.65 -35.77 16.29
CA SER A 275 7.26 -36.97 17.06
C SER A 275 7.56 -36.79 18.55
N VAL A 276 8.63 -36.05 18.88
CA VAL A 276 8.96 -35.67 20.26
C VAL A 276 7.84 -34.83 20.90
N PHE A 277 7.34 -33.82 20.18
CA PHE A 277 6.29 -32.94 20.67
C PHE A 277 4.94 -33.65 20.77
N LEU A 278 4.56 -34.41 19.74
CA LEU A 278 3.30 -35.15 19.72
C LEU A 278 3.24 -36.21 20.83
N GLN A 279 4.33 -36.94 21.07
CA GLN A 279 4.41 -37.90 22.17
C GLN A 279 4.37 -37.20 23.53
N ALA A 280 5.04 -36.05 23.69
CA ALA A 280 4.98 -35.27 24.92
C ALA A 280 3.55 -34.76 25.21
N LEU A 281 2.81 -34.34 24.18
CA LEU A 281 1.40 -33.96 24.28
C LEU A 281 0.50 -35.14 24.64
N SER A 282 0.77 -36.33 24.11
CA SER A 282 0.04 -37.54 24.50
C SER A 282 0.27 -37.90 25.96
N ASN A 283 1.53 -37.82 26.42
CA ASN A 283 1.87 -38.06 27.81
C ASN A 283 1.22 -37.01 28.73
N TYR A 284 1.25 -35.72 28.35
CA TYR A 284 0.53 -34.66 29.06
C TYR A 284 -0.97 -34.97 29.12
N SER A 285 -1.58 -35.39 28.01
CA SER A 285 -3.00 -35.73 27.95
C SER A 285 -3.36 -36.89 28.89
N ALA A 286 -2.45 -37.87 29.06
CA ALA A 286 -2.64 -38.98 29.99
C ALA A 286 -2.57 -38.49 31.44
N THR A 287 -1.56 -37.69 31.79
CA THR A 287 -1.42 -37.08 33.12
C THR A 287 -2.59 -36.17 33.47
N ALA A 288 -2.99 -35.26 32.57
CA ALA A 288 -4.13 -34.35 32.75
C ALA A 288 -5.50 -35.06 32.80
N SER A 289 -5.58 -36.32 32.35
CA SER A 289 -6.79 -37.14 32.53
C SER A 289 -6.82 -37.82 33.90
N ALA A 290 -5.66 -38.07 34.51
CA ALA A 290 -5.54 -38.62 35.86
C ALA A 290 -5.63 -37.54 36.94
N GLU A 291 -5.11 -36.33 36.65
CA GLU A 291 -5.12 -35.17 37.54
C GLU A 291 -6.15 -34.13 37.07
N LEU A 292 -7.26 -34.01 37.82
CA LEU A 292 -8.40 -33.12 37.49
C LEU A 292 -8.08 -31.60 37.46
N GLN A 293 -6.86 -31.21 37.84
CA GLN A 293 -6.48 -29.80 38.01
C GLN A 293 -5.72 -29.20 36.82
N LEU A 294 -5.25 -30.01 35.85
CA LEU A 294 -4.52 -29.50 34.68
C LEU A 294 -5.47 -29.00 33.57
N PRO A 295 -5.15 -27.87 32.91
CA PRO A 295 -5.98 -27.31 31.84
C PRO A 295 -5.87 -28.14 30.55
N ASP A 296 -6.89 -28.03 29.69
CA ASP A 296 -6.85 -28.55 28.33
C ASP A 296 -5.83 -27.77 27.48
N LEU A 297 -5.15 -28.43 26.55
CA LEU A 297 -4.23 -27.74 25.63
C LEU A 297 -4.83 -27.60 24.25
N LEU A 298 -4.79 -26.38 23.73
CA LEU A 298 -5.07 -26.07 22.35
C LEU A 298 -3.75 -25.77 21.65
N VAL A 299 -3.36 -26.59 20.69
CA VAL A 299 -2.08 -26.48 19.99
C VAL A 299 -2.33 -26.05 18.55
N VAL A 300 -1.74 -24.94 18.14
CA VAL A 300 -1.75 -24.49 16.75
C VAL A 300 -0.34 -24.62 16.18
N ILE A 301 -0.19 -25.47 15.16
CA ILE A 301 1.06 -25.65 14.43
C ILE A 301 0.97 -24.92 13.10
N THR A 302 1.78 -23.89 12.92
CA THR A 302 1.80 -23.06 11.71
C THR A 302 3.02 -23.39 10.86
N GLY A 303 2.88 -23.29 9.54
CA GLY A 303 3.99 -23.56 8.63
C GLY A 303 3.62 -24.42 7.43
N LYS A 304 4.53 -24.50 6.46
CA LYS A 304 4.40 -25.34 5.28
C LYS A 304 5.74 -26.00 4.96
N GLY A 305 5.71 -27.30 4.67
CA GLY A 305 6.90 -28.00 4.21
C GLY A 305 6.69 -29.50 4.00
N PRO A 306 7.78 -30.20 3.66
CA PRO A 306 7.72 -31.53 3.07
C PRO A 306 7.18 -32.61 4.01
N LEU A 307 7.34 -32.47 5.33
CA LEU A 307 6.88 -33.46 6.31
C LEU A 307 5.49 -33.17 6.88
N GLN A 308 4.80 -32.12 6.43
CA GLN A 308 3.48 -31.73 6.95
C GLN A 308 2.47 -32.88 6.86
N ASP A 309 2.33 -33.51 5.68
CA ASP A 309 1.39 -34.62 5.46
C ASP A 309 1.74 -35.88 6.27
N HIS A 310 3.03 -36.06 6.62
CA HIS A 310 3.45 -37.16 7.47
C HIS A 310 2.92 -36.98 8.90
N TYR A 311 3.19 -35.82 9.51
CA TYR A 311 2.78 -35.54 10.88
C TYR A 311 1.26 -35.32 11.01
N LEU A 312 0.58 -34.78 9.99
CA LEU A 312 -0.89 -34.73 9.97
C LEU A 312 -1.51 -36.13 10.04
N ARG A 313 -0.94 -37.13 9.35
CA ARG A 313 -1.40 -38.52 9.45
C ARG A 313 -1.15 -39.10 10.84
N GLU A 314 -0.02 -38.74 11.45
CA GLU A 314 0.29 -39.14 12.83
C GLU A 314 -0.67 -38.54 13.85
N ILE A 315 -0.94 -37.24 13.80
CA ILE A 315 -1.93 -36.55 14.66
C ILE A 315 -3.29 -37.23 14.54
N ASN A 316 -3.79 -37.44 13.32
CA ASN A 316 -5.06 -38.12 13.08
C ASN A 316 -5.09 -39.56 13.65
N ARG A 317 -3.97 -40.28 13.58
CA ARG A 317 -3.86 -41.63 14.18
C ARG A 317 -3.97 -41.55 15.70
N MET A 318 -3.25 -40.61 16.34
CA MET A 318 -3.25 -40.44 17.79
C MET A 318 -4.62 -40.02 18.32
N GLU A 319 -5.31 -39.12 17.61
CA GLU A 319 -6.69 -38.72 17.94
C GLU A 319 -7.66 -39.92 17.88
N LYS A 320 -7.61 -40.73 16.80
CA LYS A 320 -8.43 -41.95 16.67
C LYS A 320 -8.13 -42.98 17.76
N GLN A 321 -6.90 -43.04 18.25
CA GLN A 321 -6.49 -43.91 19.34
C GLN A 321 -6.78 -43.32 20.73
N ASN A 322 -7.48 -42.19 20.82
CA ASN A 322 -7.80 -41.51 22.07
C ASN A 322 -6.55 -41.15 22.91
N GLN A 323 -5.42 -40.87 22.25
CA GLN A 323 -4.15 -40.51 22.89
C GLN A 323 -4.06 -39.01 23.23
N LEU A 324 -4.96 -38.18 22.67
CA LEU A 324 -5.01 -36.72 22.81
C LEU A 324 -6.38 -36.26 23.37
N LYS A 325 -6.87 -36.87 24.46
CA LYS A 325 -8.19 -36.54 25.03
C LYS A 325 -8.29 -35.12 25.58
N ARG A 326 -7.21 -34.63 26.20
CA ARG A 326 -7.10 -33.30 26.85
C ARG A 326 -6.28 -32.31 25.99
N VAL A 327 -6.03 -32.67 24.74
CA VAL A 327 -5.22 -31.88 23.80
C VAL A 327 -5.91 -31.83 22.44
N LYS A 328 -6.01 -30.64 21.84
CA LYS A 328 -6.50 -30.46 20.47
C LYS A 328 -5.42 -29.85 19.61
N VAL A 329 -5.12 -30.45 18.47
CA VAL A 329 -4.05 -30.00 17.56
C VAL A 329 -4.65 -29.52 16.26
N TYR A 330 -4.34 -28.30 15.88
CA TYR A 330 -4.75 -27.68 14.62
C TYR A 330 -3.52 -27.27 13.82
N THR A 331 -3.67 -27.28 12.50
CA THR A 331 -2.66 -26.74 11.59
C THR A 331 -3.26 -25.63 10.75
N ASP A 332 -2.53 -24.53 10.59
CA ASP A 332 -3.03 -23.41 9.82
C ASP A 332 -1.90 -22.68 9.07
N TRP A 333 -2.26 -22.02 7.98
CA TRP A 333 -1.36 -21.18 7.19
C TRP A 333 -1.87 -19.74 7.20
N LEU A 334 -1.23 -18.90 8.01
CA LEU A 334 -1.70 -17.57 8.33
C LEU A 334 -0.99 -16.48 7.50
N SER A 335 -1.66 -15.34 7.35
CA SER A 335 -1.00 -14.10 6.95
C SER A 335 0.06 -13.71 7.99
N PHE A 336 1.09 -12.93 7.61
CA PHE A 336 2.12 -12.49 8.57
C PHE A 336 1.54 -11.71 9.76
N THR A 337 0.50 -10.91 9.53
CA THR A 337 -0.19 -10.16 10.57
C THR A 337 -0.95 -11.08 11.53
N ASP A 338 -1.71 -12.04 11.02
CA ASP A 338 -2.44 -12.98 11.87
C ASP A 338 -1.49 -13.96 12.59
N TYR A 339 -0.37 -14.31 11.96
CA TYR A 339 0.71 -15.06 12.59
C TYR A 339 1.28 -14.32 13.81
N ALA A 340 1.62 -13.03 13.65
CA ALA A 340 2.13 -12.22 14.76
C ALA A 340 1.11 -12.09 15.90
N GLN A 341 -0.18 -11.92 15.58
CA GLN A 341 -1.24 -11.86 16.59
C GLN A 341 -1.53 -13.21 17.25
N LEU A 342 -1.40 -14.32 16.53
CA LEU A 342 -1.47 -15.67 17.11
C LEU A 342 -0.35 -15.86 18.14
N LEU A 343 0.89 -15.51 17.80
CA LEU A 343 2.02 -15.59 18.73
C LEU A 343 1.76 -14.75 19.98
N GLY A 344 1.33 -13.49 19.82
CA GLY A 344 1.06 -12.59 20.95
C GLY A 344 -0.16 -12.99 21.80
N SER A 345 -1.04 -13.84 21.27
CA SER A 345 -2.22 -14.35 21.98
C SER A 345 -1.95 -15.65 22.73
N ALA A 346 -0.93 -16.41 22.35
CA ALA A 346 -0.60 -17.70 22.94
C ALA A 346 -0.06 -17.60 24.37
N ASP A 347 -0.17 -18.70 25.11
CA ASP A 347 0.38 -18.84 26.46
C ASP A 347 1.83 -19.33 26.44
N LEU A 348 2.18 -20.23 25.50
CA LEU A 348 3.53 -20.79 25.37
C LEU A 348 3.87 -21.11 23.90
N GLY A 349 5.04 -20.69 23.45
CA GLY A 349 5.63 -21.06 22.17
C GLY A 349 6.45 -22.34 22.27
N VAL A 350 6.45 -23.16 21.24
CA VAL A 350 7.27 -24.39 21.16
C VAL A 350 8.17 -24.34 19.93
N SER A 351 9.46 -24.57 20.12
CA SER A 351 10.44 -24.66 19.02
C SER A 351 11.18 -26.00 19.05
N LEU A 352 11.10 -26.74 17.96
CA LEU A 352 11.74 -28.05 17.80
C LEU A 352 13.06 -27.98 17.01
N HIS A 353 13.55 -26.77 16.76
CA HIS A 353 14.76 -26.54 15.97
C HIS A 353 15.98 -27.17 16.65
N THR A 354 16.58 -28.16 16.01
CA THR A 354 17.74 -28.89 16.56
C THR A 354 19.09 -28.35 16.09
N SER A 355 19.12 -27.37 15.17
CA SER A 355 20.32 -26.75 14.57
C SER A 355 21.22 -27.76 13.83
N SER A 356 21.20 -27.73 12.50
CA SER A 356 22.03 -28.63 11.68
C SER A 356 23.54 -28.46 11.90
N SER A 357 23.98 -27.25 12.29
CA SER A 357 25.38 -26.93 12.57
C SER A 357 25.75 -26.97 14.05
N GLY A 358 24.75 -27.05 14.93
CA GLY A 358 24.88 -26.83 16.37
C GLY A 358 25.15 -25.38 16.80
N VAL A 359 25.30 -24.44 15.85
CA VAL A 359 25.73 -23.06 16.12
C VAL A 359 24.83 -21.99 15.50
N ASP A 360 23.71 -22.35 14.88
CA ASP A 360 22.72 -21.39 14.36
C ASP A 360 21.61 -21.08 15.37
N LEU A 361 20.97 -19.91 15.23
CA LEU A 361 19.84 -19.52 16.10
C LEU A 361 18.52 -20.12 15.61
N PRO A 362 17.62 -20.53 16.52
CA PRO A 362 16.28 -20.92 16.16
C PRO A 362 15.44 -19.68 15.82
N MET A 363 15.45 -19.28 14.55
CA MET A 363 14.88 -18.00 14.10
C MET A 363 13.42 -17.76 14.49
N LYS A 364 12.61 -18.83 14.59
CA LYS A 364 11.21 -18.71 15.03
C LYS A 364 11.03 -18.33 16.50
N VAL A 365 12.02 -18.61 17.34
CA VAL A 365 12.03 -18.16 18.74
C VAL A 365 12.18 -16.65 18.82
N VAL A 366 12.90 -16.05 17.88
CA VAL A 366 13.02 -14.59 17.77
C VAL A 366 11.64 -13.96 17.52
N ASP A 367 10.84 -14.50 16.59
CA ASP A 367 9.48 -14.03 16.33
C ASP A 367 8.59 -14.15 17.59
N MET A 368 8.68 -15.27 18.30
CA MET A 368 7.94 -15.53 19.55
C MET A 368 8.30 -14.51 20.65
N PHE A 369 9.59 -14.26 20.86
CA PHE A 369 10.03 -13.24 21.83
C PHE A 369 9.63 -11.84 21.42
N GLY A 370 9.63 -11.50 20.12
CA GLY A 370 9.08 -10.24 19.63
C GLY A 370 7.62 -10.03 20.04
N ALA A 371 6.82 -11.10 20.03
CA ALA A 371 5.42 -11.09 20.45
C ALA A 371 5.23 -11.22 21.98
N GLY A 372 6.33 -11.24 22.77
CA GLY A 372 6.28 -11.44 24.23
C GLY A 372 5.85 -12.86 24.64
N LEU A 373 5.95 -13.84 23.74
CA LEU A 373 5.60 -15.23 23.98
C LEU A 373 6.80 -16.00 24.54
N PRO A 374 6.73 -16.56 25.76
CA PRO A 374 7.80 -17.41 26.28
C PRO A 374 7.89 -18.71 25.49
N VAL A 375 9.08 -19.32 25.48
CA VAL A 375 9.36 -20.48 24.60
C VAL A 375 9.86 -21.70 25.37
N LEU A 376 9.35 -22.86 24.99
CA LEU A 376 9.92 -24.18 25.29
C LEU A 376 10.65 -24.70 24.04
N GLY A 377 11.94 -25.01 24.13
CA GLY A 377 12.70 -25.43 22.95
C GLY A 377 13.78 -26.47 23.20
N TRP A 378 14.25 -27.10 22.13
CA TRP A 378 15.32 -28.09 22.18
C TRP A 378 16.64 -27.43 22.60
N ASN A 379 17.30 -27.92 23.65
CA ASN A 379 18.45 -27.23 24.24
C ASN A 379 19.81 -27.87 23.94
N LYS A 380 19.86 -28.95 23.13
CA LYS A 380 21.12 -29.67 22.84
C LYS A 380 21.92 -29.05 21.68
N PHE A 381 22.13 -27.74 21.69
CA PHE A 381 23.06 -27.09 20.76
C PHE A 381 23.70 -25.84 21.37
N ALA A 382 24.90 -25.48 20.91
CA ALA A 382 25.77 -24.53 21.58
C ALA A 382 25.23 -23.09 21.57
N ALA A 383 24.45 -22.73 20.56
CA ALA A 383 23.86 -21.40 20.43
C ALA A 383 22.59 -21.18 21.28
N TRP A 384 22.01 -22.22 21.87
CA TRP A 384 20.76 -22.11 22.64
C TRP A 384 20.80 -21.04 23.76
N PRO A 385 21.85 -20.99 24.62
CA PRO A 385 21.92 -20.01 25.70
C PRO A 385 22.09 -18.55 25.24
N GLU A 386 22.39 -18.32 23.95
CA GLU A 386 22.56 -16.97 23.40
C GLU A 386 21.22 -16.26 23.15
N LEU A 387 20.13 -17.03 23.01
CA LEU A 387 18.78 -16.51 22.80
C LEU A 387 17.87 -16.81 24.00
N VAL A 388 17.97 -18.02 24.58
CA VAL A 388 17.09 -18.45 25.67
C VAL A 388 17.88 -18.52 26.98
N THR A 389 17.44 -17.73 27.95
CA THR A 389 17.92 -17.81 29.33
C THR A 389 16.97 -18.69 30.15
N GLU A 390 17.49 -19.84 30.59
CA GLU A 390 16.71 -20.87 31.31
C GLU A 390 15.99 -20.26 32.54
N GLY A 391 14.67 -20.46 32.61
CA GLY A 391 13.85 -19.96 33.73
C GLY A 391 13.58 -18.46 33.73
N VAL A 392 14.01 -17.73 32.69
CA VAL A 392 13.78 -16.27 32.55
C VAL A 392 12.83 -15.96 31.39
N ASN A 393 13.16 -16.34 30.16
CA ASN A 393 12.32 -16.10 28.97
C ASN A 393 11.87 -17.40 28.28
N GLY A 394 12.49 -18.53 28.62
CA GLY A 394 12.10 -19.84 28.14
C GLY A 394 12.70 -20.97 28.97
N ARG A 395 12.43 -22.20 28.52
CA ARG A 395 13.00 -23.44 29.10
C ARG A 395 13.46 -24.39 28.00
N GLY A 396 14.53 -25.11 28.30
CA GLY A 396 15.11 -26.11 27.44
C GLY A 396 14.62 -27.53 27.73
N PHE A 397 14.48 -28.35 26.70
CA PHE A 397 14.30 -29.80 26.84
C PHE A 397 15.24 -30.60 25.93
N ALA A 398 15.51 -31.82 26.38
CA ALA A 398 16.45 -32.77 25.78
C ALA A 398 15.84 -34.17 25.57
N SER A 399 14.62 -34.41 26.07
CA SER A 399 13.86 -35.65 25.91
C SER A 399 12.36 -35.40 25.99
N ILE A 400 11.57 -36.41 25.61
CA ILE A 400 10.09 -36.38 25.67
C ILE A 400 9.62 -36.23 27.12
N GLU A 401 10.24 -36.97 28.05
CA GLU A 401 9.88 -36.98 29.47
C GLU A 401 10.12 -35.61 30.10
N GLN A 402 11.24 -34.97 29.76
CA GLN A 402 11.56 -33.63 30.24
C GLN A 402 10.56 -32.61 29.69
N MET A 403 10.19 -32.70 28.42
CA MET A 403 9.19 -31.81 27.82
C MET A 403 7.83 -31.96 28.50
N THR A 404 7.37 -33.20 28.71
CA THR A 404 6.13 -33.49 29.44
C THR A 404 6.16 -32.93 30.85
N ALA A 405 7.24 -33.14 31.60
CA ALA A 405 7.38 -32.63 32.97
C ALA A 405 7.29 -31.10 33.01
N ILE A 406 7.94 -30.41 32.07
CA ILE A 406 7.90 -28.94 31.96
C ILE A 406 6.48 -28.45 31.65
N LEU A 407 5.76 -29.10 30.71
CA LEU A 407 4.39 -28.73 30.38
C LEU A 407 3.45 -28.89 31.59
N CYS A 408 3.54 -30.01 32.30
CA CYS A 408 2.76 -30.24 33.52
C CYS A 408 3.10 -29.20 34.60
N GLU A 409 4.39 -28.92 34.82
CA GLU A 409 4.84 -27.92 35.79
C GLU A 409 4.30 -26.53 35.45
N LEU A 410 4.51 -26.04 34.22
CA LEU A 410 4.14 -24.68 33.80
C LEU A 410 2.63 -24.43 33.83
N PHE A 411 1.81 -25.46 33.60
CA PHE A 411 0.36 -25.34 33.56
C PHE A 411 -0.34 -25.81 34.85
N SER A 412 0.41 -26.25 35.85
CA SER A 412 -0.13 -26.55 37.18
C SER A 412 -0.76 -25.29 37.82
N PRO A 413 -1.98 -25.38 38.40
CA PRO A 413 -2.61 -24.26 39.07
C PRO A 413 -1.73 -23.68 40.19
N GLY A 414 -1.63 -22.36 40.25
CA GLY A 414 -0.83 -21.65 41.27
C GLY A 414 0.66 -21.54 40.96
N ASN A 415 1.17 -22.15 39.88
CA ASN A 415 2.57 -21.97 39.48
C ASN A 415 2.79 -20.58 38.82
N SER A 416 3.71 -19.80 39.39
CA SER A 416 4.09 -18.48 38.88
C SER A 416 5.19 -18.51 37.82
N GLN A 417 5.78 -19.67 37.52
CA GLN A 417 6.86 -19.81 36.55
C GLN A 417 6.46 -19.36 35.14
N LEU A 418 5.27 -19.74 34.66
CA LEU A 418 4.83 -19.31 33.33
C LEU A 418 4.69 -17.78 33.23
N ALA A 419 4.19 -17.13 34.29
CA ALA A 419 4.11 -15.67 34.36
C ALA A 419 5.51 -15.04 34.40
N ARG A 420 6.46 -15.64 35.12
CA ARG A 420 7.88 -15.22 35.13
C ARG A 420 8.51 -15.34 33.75
N LEU A 421 8.32 -16.47 33.06
CA LEU A 421 8.80 -16.69 31.70
C LEU A 421 8.22 -15.64 30.74
N LYS A 422 6.92 -15.38 30.84
CA LYS A 422 6.24 -14.37 30.03
C LYS A 422 6.79 -12.96 30.30
N ALA A 423 7.06 -12.61 31.56
CA ALA A 423 7.68 -11.32 31.88
C ALA A 423 9.09 -11.20 31.28
N GLY A 424 9.88 -12.26 31.29
CA GLY A 424 11.20 -12.26 30.63
C GLY A 424 11.09 -12.19 29.10
N ALA A 425 10.13 -12.87 28.48
CA ALA A 425 9.88 -12.77 27.04
C ALA A 425 9.42 -11.36 26.63
N ILE A 426 8.54 -10.73 27.43
CA ILE A 426 8.14 -9.32 27.21
C ILE A 426 9.35 -8.39 27.35
N LYS A 427 10.23 -8.61 28.32
CA LYS A 427 11.47 -7.84 28.43
C LYS A 427 12.34 -8.01 27.18
N GLU A 428 12.46 -9.23 26.66
CA GLU A 428 13.25 -9.48 25.47
C GLU A 428 12.63 -8.90 24.19
N SER A 429 11.30 -8.77 24.15
CA SER A 429 10.59 -8.08 23.07
C SER A 429 10.99 -6.61 22.93
N GLN A 430 11.56 -5.98 23.96
CA GLN A 430 11.94 -4.57 23.92
C GLN A 430 13.16 -4.32 23.02
N ARG A 431 13.99 -5.34 22.80
CA ARG A 431 15.21 -5.23 21.99
C ARG A 431 14.93 -5.61 20.54
N ARG A 432 15.13 -4.67 19.62
CA ARG A 432 14.82 -4.79 18.20
C ARG A 432 16.07 -4.92 17.35
N TRP A 433 15.85 -5.18 16.06
CA TRP A 433 16.94 -5.30 15.07
C TRP A 433 17.86 -4.08 15.08
N GLN A 434 17.33 -2.87 15.12
CA GLN A 434 18.14 -1.66 15.14
C GLN A 434 19.06 -1.59 16.37
N ASP A 435 18.58 -2.01 17.54
CA ASP A 435 19.34 -2.01 18.79
C ASP A 435 20.56 -2.97 18.76
N GLU A 436 20.53 -3.98 17.89
CA GLU A 436 21.67 -4.89 17.66
C GLU A 436 22.51 -4.45 16.45
N TRP A 437 21.86 -3.98 15.40
CA TRP A 437 22.50 -3.67 14.13
C TRP A 437 23.34 -2.40 14.19
N ASP A 438 22.82 -1.32 14.76
CA ASP A 438 23.49 -0.03 14.84
C ASP A 438 24.85 -0.12 15.55
N PRO A 439 24.98 -0.71 16.75
CA PRO A 439 26.26 -0.77 17.47
C PRO A 439 27.29 -1.71 16.82
N VAL A 440 26.85 -2.68 16.02
CA VAL A 440 27.73 -3.69 15.39
C VAL A 440 27.99 -3.36 13.93
N ALA A 441 27.00 -3.55 13.07
CA ALA A 441 27.13 -3.40 11.63
C ALA A 441 27.15 -1.92 11.21
N GLY A 442 26.28 -1.09 11.78
CA GLY A 442 26.25 0.35 11.50
C GLY A 442 27.56 1.04 11.87
N LYS A 443 28.13 0.69 13.04
CA LYS A 443 29.45 1.15 13.48
C LYS A 443 30.57 0.66 12.56
N PHE A 444 30.59 -0.64 12.23
CA PHE A 444 31.62 -1.23 11.36
C PHE A 444 31.64 -0.60 9.96
N LEU A 445 30.46 -0.32 9.41
CA LEU A 445 30.30 0.29 8.09
C LEU A 445 30.50 1.82 8.09
N GLY A 446 30.72 2.45 9.26
CA GLY A 446 30.97 3.88 9.38
C GLY A 446 29.72 4.77 9.23
N LEU A 447 28.53 4.20 9.42
CA LEU A 447 27.24 4.85 9.13
C LEU A 447 26.68 5.71 10.29
N GLN A 448 27.22 5.58 11.51
CA GLN A 448 26.74 6.31 12.69
C GLN A 448 27.02 7.83 12.68
N ALA A 449 28.04 8.28 11.95
CA ALA A 449 28.37 9.71 11.86
C ALA A 449 27.41 10.47 10.93
N LEU A 450 26.90 9.81 9.88
CA LEU A 450 25.99 10.38 8.88
C LEU A 450 24.56 10.53 9.42
N ALA A 451 24.12 9.57 10.23
CA ALA A 451 22.80 9.60 10.88
C ALA A 451 22.64 10.76 11.87
N ARG A 452 23.69 11.16 12.61
CA ARG A 452 23.64 12.34 13.51
C ARG A 452 23.56 13.66 12.75
N GLN A 453 24.20 13.76 11.58
CA GLN A 453 24.07 14.93 10.70
C GLN A 453 22.67 15.02 10.08
N LEU A 454 22.09 13.89 9.66
CA LEU A 454 20.72 13.83 9.11
C LEU A 454 19.63 14.05 10.18
N GLN A 455 19.82 13.54 11.41
CA GLN A 455 18.91 13.77 12.55
C GLN A 455 18.89 15.22 13.02
N SER A 456 19.99 15.97 12.88
CA SER A 456 20.02 17.40 13.22
C SER A 456 19.23 18.30 12.26
N LEU A 457 18.83 17.77 11.10
CA LEU A 457 18.07 18.47 10.06
C LEU A 457 16.58 18.11 10.03
N HIS A 458 16.12 17.14 10.83
CA HIS A 458 14.72 16.73 10.88
C HIS A 458 14.25 16.45 12.31
N LEU A 459 13.35 17.29 12.82
CA LEU A 459 12.40 16.94 13.87
C LEU A 459 10.98 17.30 13.39
N PRO A 460 9.91 16.56 13.79
CA PRO A 460 9.92 15.32 14.60
C PRO A 460 9.16 14.13 14.00
N GLU A 461 9.74 12.93 14.16
CA GLU A 461 9.14 11.60 13.94
C GLU A 461 7.96 11.26 14.87
N ARG A 462 7.43 12.21 15.65
CA ARG A 462 6.22 12.00 16.47
C ARG A 462 4.95 11.84 15.63
N ASP A 463 4.90 12.41 14.43
CA ASP A 463 3.71 12.36 13.60
C ASP A 463 3.52 11.00 12.91
N ARG A 464 4.61 10.27 12.63
CA ARG A 464 4.55 8.95 11.96
C ARG A 464 4.07 7.82 12.88
N GLN A 465 4.36 7.86 14.18
CA GLN A 465 3.77 6.91 15.14
C GLN A 465 2.28 7.18 15.35
N GLN A 466 1.86 8.45 15.35
CA GLN A 466 0.44 8.80 15.42
C GLN A 466 -0.34 8.43 14.15
N GLU A 467 0.25 8.51 12.97
CA GLU A 467 -0.40 8.07 11.73
C GLU A 467 -0.62 6.55 11.69
N ALA A 468 0.31 5.75 12.22
CA ALA A 468 0.15 4.29 12.35
C ALA A 468 -0.91 3.89 13.40
N GLU A 469 -1.01 4.62 14.52
CA GLU A 469 -2.08 4.42 15.51
C GLU A 469 -3.47 4.83 14.99
N ARG A 470 -3.54 5.81 14.07
CA ARG A 470 -4.80 6.23 13.41
C ARG A 470 -5.28 5.26 12.32
N GLU A 471 -4.50 4.23 11.99
CA GLU A 471 -4.86 3.25 10.95
C GLU A 471 -5.70 2.08 11.46
N TYR A 472 -5.93 1.97 12.78
CA TYR A 472 -6.85 1.00 13.39
C TYR A 472 -8.06 1.69 14.03
N VAL A 473 -9.27 1.21 13.73
CA VAL A 473 -10.48 1.62 14.46
C VAL A 473 -10.45 0.93 15.83
N HIS A 474 -10.25 1.70 16.90
CA HIS A 474 -10.29 1.18 18.27
C HIS A 474 -11.74 0.94 18.72
N VAL A 475 -12.17 -0.32 18.73
CA VAL A 475 -13.51 -0.74 19.23
C VAL A 475 -13.65 -0.55 20.74
N SER A 476 -12.53 -0.38 21.48
CA SER A 476 -12.53 -0.25 22.94
C SER A 476 -13.21 1.01 23.48
N THR A 477 -13.60 1.96 22.62
CA THR A 477 -14.32 3.17 23.00
C THR A 477 -15.83 3.14 22.68
N GLU A 478 -16.33 2.10 22.02
CA GLU A 478 -17.78 1.96 21.79
C GLU A 478 -18.48 1.54 23.10
N LYS A 479 -19.44 2.34 23.55
CA LYS A 479 -20.33 1.94 24.64
C LYS A 479 -21.22 0.80 24.16
N GLY A 480 -21.14 -0.36 24.80
CA GLY A 480 -22.16 -1.40 24.66
C GLY A 480 -21.73 -2.63 23.87
N ILE A 481 -20.70 -3.34 24.34
CA ILE A 481 -20.68 -4.80 24.10
C ILE A 481 -21.99 -5.33 24.72
N PRO A 482 -22.89 -5.97 23.95
CA PRO A 482 -24.16 -6.43 24.47
C PRO A 482 -23.94 -7.40 25.63
N GLN A 483 -24.74 -7.27 26.69
CA GLN A 483 -24.59 -8.11 27.89
C GLN A 483 -24.93 -9.58 27.60
N SER A 484 -25.71 -9.83 26.55
CA SER A 484 -26.02 -11.16 26.01
C SER A 484 -25.49 -11.30 24.58
N TYR A 485 -24.67 -12.32 24.34
CA TYR A 485 -24.27 -12.73 22.98
C TYR A 485 -24.30 -14.26 22.88
N THR A 486 -24.61 -14.76 21.68
CA THR A 486 -24.62 -16.19 21.36
C THR A 486 -23.34 -16.57 20.61
N SER A 487 -22.85 -17.78 20.83
CA SER A 487 -21.75 -18.37 20.05
C SER A 487 -22.22 -18.95 18.71
N ASP A 488 -23.53 -19.03 18.49
CA ASP A 488 -24.12 -19.39 17.20
C ASP A 488 -23.88 -18.24 16.20
N PRO A 489 -23.23 -18.49 15.05
CA PRO A 489 -23.09 -17.46 14.01
C PRO A 489 -24.44 -17.03 13.43
N ALA A 490 -25.51 -17.81 13.62
CA ALA A 490 -26.87 -17.44 13.26
C ALA A 490 -27.45 -16.43 14.25
N LEU A 491 -28.14 -15.41 13.73
CA LEU A 491 -28.88 -14.46 14.54
C LEU A 491 -30.09 -15.15 15.20
N SER A 492 -30.03 -15.30 16.53
CA SER A 492 -31.14 -15.83 17.32
C SER A 492 -32.23 -14.75 17.50
N VAL A 493 -33.49 -15.15 17.27
CA VAL A 493 -34.66 -14.29 17.52
C VAL A 493 -34.72 -13.87 18.99
N VAL A 494 -34.44 -14.80 19.92
CA VAL A 494 -34.47 -14.52 21.36
C VAL A 494 -33.44 -13.46 21.72
N THR A 495 -32.23 -13.57 21.18
CA THR A 495 -31.15 -12.60 21.42
C THR A 495 -31.51 -11.22 20.86
N ALA A 496 -32.04 -11.15 19.64
CA ALA A 496 -32.48 -9.89 19.04
C ALA A 496 -33.59 -9.21 19.85
N THR A 497 -34.56 -9.97 20.38
CA THR A 497 -35.64 -9.44 21.22
C THR A 497 -35.13 -8.91 22.56
N GLU A 498 -34.13 -9.55 23.18
CA GLU A 498 -33.56 -9.01 24.43
C GLU A 498 -32.77 -7.72 24.19
N TRP A 499 -32.00 -7.62 23.08
CA TRP A 499 -31.32 -6.39 22.71
C TRP A 499 -32.28 -5.21 22.48
N GLU A 500 -33.45 -5.46 21.86
CA GLU A 500 -34.50 -4.45 21.70
C GLU A 500 -34.99 -3.95 23.07
N LYS A 501 -35.25 -4.88 23.99
CA LYS A 501 -35.68 -4.54 25.35
C LYS A 501 -34.62 -3.78 26.14
N GLU A 502 -33.35 -4.17 26.03
CA GLU A 502 -32.20 -3.45 26.62
C GLU A 502 -32.10 -2.02 26.05
N LEU A 503 -32.23 -1.86 24.73
CA LEU A 503 -32.19 -0.56 24.06
C LEU A 503 -33.30 0.37 24.55
N LEU A 504 -34.53 -0.14 24.67
CA LEU A 504 -35.72 0.63 25.09
C LEU A 504 -35.77 0.93 26.59
N ALA A 505 -34.89 0.34 27.40
CA ALA A 505 -34.78 0.69 28.82
C ALA A 505 -34.24 2.11 29.04
N ASP A 506 -33.43 2.63 28.11
CA ASP A 506 -32.90 3.99 28.17
C ASP A 506 -33.95 5.02 27.70
N ALA A 507 -34.26 6.00 28.55
CA ALA A 507 -35.18 7.09 28.24
C ALA A 507 -34.71 7.92 27.03
N LYS A 508 -33.40 8.10 26.84
CA LYS A 508 -32.83 8.80 25.67
C LYS A 508 -33.13 8.03 24.39
N ASN A 509 -32.97 6.71 24.39
CA ASN A 509 -33.27 5.87 23.23
C ASN A 509 -34.76 5.85 22.91
N ARG A 510 -35.64 5.83 23.92
CA ARG A 510 -37.10 5.96 23.69
C ARG A 510 -37.47 7.32 23.08
N LEU A 511 -36.85 8.40 23.54
CA LEU A 511 -37.02 9.72 22.93
C LEU A 511 -36.52 9.74 21.48
N ALA A 512 -35.33 9.19 21.23
CA ALA A 512 -34.77 9.09 19.89
C ALA A 512 -35.68 8.26 18.97
N LEU A 513 -36.21 7.13 19.45
CA LEU A 513 -37.19 6.31 18.72
C LEU A 513 -38.43 7.13 18.32
N SER A 514 -39.07 7.82 19.27
CA SER A 514 -40.26 8.63 18.99
C SER A 514 -39.99 9.74 17.97
N ALA A 515 -38.81 10.36 18.03
CA ALA A 515 -38.42 11.39 17.06
C ALA A 515 -38.09 10.80 15.68
N LEU A 516 -37.29 9.74 15.61
CA LEU A 516 -36.77 9.17 14.37
C LEU A 516 -37.80 8.34 13.59
N LEU A 517 -38.83 7.79 14.25
CA LEU A 517 -39.89 7.04 13.55
C LEU A 517 -40.77 7.89 12.63
N SER A 518 -40.86 9.19 12.87
CA SER A 518 -41.76 10.10 12.14
C SER A 518 -41.04 11.19 11.36
N ASN A 519 -39.71 11.24 11.41
CA ASN A 519 -38.90 12.32 10.83
C ASN A 519 -37.66 11.79 10.13
N ASP A 520 -37.10 12.59 9.21
CA ASP A 520 -35.81 12.31 8.59
C ASP A 520 -34.67 12.31 9.64
N VAL A 521 -33.76 11.33 9.56
CA VAL A 521 -32.66 11.16 10.53
C VAL A 521 -31.82 12.43 10.64
N LYS A 522 -31.41 13.02 9.51
CA LYS A 522 -30.53 14.20 9.49
C LYS A 522 -31.23 15.43 10.10
N SER A 523 -32.55 15.54 9.97
CA SER A 523 -33.31 16.62 10.61
C SER A 523 -33.29 16.56 12.13
N ILE A 524 -33.28 15.35 12.71
CA ILE A 524 -33.27 15.13 14.17
C ILE A 524 -31.86 15.26 14.74
N VAL A 525 -30.86 14.69 14.07
CA VAL A 525 -29.47 14.65 14.59
C VAL A 525 -28.65 15.88 14.24
N SER A 526 -29.25 16.90 13.62
CA SER A 526 -28.55 18.13 13.24
C SER A 526 -28.20 18.99 14.45
N GLN A 527 -26.93 19.39 14.56
CA GLN A 527 -26.42 20.25 15.64
C GLN A 527 -26.35 21.72 15.22
N LYS A 528 -27.48 22.42 15.34
CA LYS A 528 -27.56 23.85 14.97
C LYS A 528 -26.63 24.74 15.81
N VAL A 529 -26.44 24.42 17.09
CA VAL A 529 -25.59 25.21 17.99
C VAL A 529 -24.11 25.09 17.61
N ALA A 530 -23.67 23.87 17.24
CA ALA A 530 -22.28 23.60 16.85
C ALA A 530 -21.87 24.33 15.57
N THR A 531 -22.84 24.70 14.73
CA THR A 531 -22.64 25.33 13.42
C THR A 531 -22.97 26.82 13.40
N LEU A 532 -23.25 27.45 14.56
CA LEU A 532 -23.54 28.89 14.65
C LEU A 532 -22.38 29.77 14.15
N SER A 533 -21.14 29.28 14.25
CA SER A 533 -19.94 29.99 13.77
C SER A 533 -19.77 29.96 12.26
N ASP A 534 -20.53 29.12 11.54
CA ASP A 534 -20.43 28.92 10.09
C ASP A 534 -21.19 30.02 9.35
N THR A 535 -20.71 31.25 9.51
CA THR A 535 -21.29 32.43 8.87
C THR A 535 -20.64 32.71 7.51
N GLN A 536 -21.36 33.38 6.62
CA GLN A 536 -20.90 33.77 5.29
C GLN A 536 -19.97 35.00 5.29
N THR A 537 -19.25 35.23 6.39
CA THR A 537 -18.30 36.35 6.55
C THR A 537 -16.86 35.85 6.49
N PHE A 538 -16.05 36.49 5.65
CA PHE A 538 -14.67 36.08 5.32
C PHE A 538 -13.77 37.30 5.17
N ASN A 539 -12.54 37.24 5.69
CA ASN A 539 -11.55 38.32 5.62
C ASN A 539 -10.66 38.32 4.37
N ILE A 540 -10.58 37.20 3.64
CA ILE A 540 -9.93 37.11 2.34
C ILE A 540 -10.96 36.63 1.32
N LYS A 541 -11.29 37.46 0.34
CA LYS A 541 -12.29 37.18 -0.70
C LYS A 541 -11.79 37.65 -2.05
N ILE A 542 -12.07 36.90 -3.12
CA ILE A 542 -11.72 37.32 -4.48
C ILE A 542 -12.49 38.60 -4.87
N PRO A 543 -11.91 39.50 -5.68
CA PRO A 543 -12.55 40.78 -6.01
C PRO A 543 -13.87 40.66 -6.77
N VAL A 544 -14.01 39.61 -7.59
CA VAL A 544 -15.18 39.37 -8.43
C VAL A 544 -15.55 37.89 -8.31
N GLU A 545 -16.73 37.61 -7.77
CA GLU A 545 -17.35 36.29 -7.82
C GLU A 545 -18.16 36.13 -9.12
N GLY A 546 -18.37 34.89 -9.55
CA GLY A 546 -19.18 34.60 -10.72
C GLY A 546 -20.66 34.91 -10.48
N THR A 547 -21.31 35.53 -11.46
CA THR A 547 -22.76 35.76 -11.47
C THR A 547 -23.32 35.53 -12.88
N PRO A 548 -24.50 34.89 -13.03
CA PRO A 548 -25.34 34.34 -11.97
C PRO A 548 -24.73 33.08 -11.35
N VAL A 549 -25.30 32.60 -10.24
CA VAL A 549 -24.99 31.24 -9.77
C VAL A 549 -25.53 30.24 -10.77
N THR A 550 -24.68 29.27 -11.12
CA THR A 550 -24.98 28.26 -12.13
C THR A 550 -25.78 27.08 -11.57
N ASN A 551 -26.47 26.33 -12.44
CA ASN A 551 -27.25 25.16 -12.02
C ASN A 551 -27.14 23.99 -13.01
N GLN A 552 -26.45 22.92 -12.61
CA GLN A 552 -26.29 21.70 -13.39
C GLN A 552 -27.56 20.83 -13.47
N ARG A 553 -28.50 21.03 -12.55
CA ARG A 553 -29.75 20.27 -12.41
C ARG A 553 -29.50 18.76 -12.29
N SER A 554 -30.30 17.92 -12.94
CA SER A 554 -30.21 16.46 -12.87
C SER A 554 -29.18 15.91 -13.86
N SER A 555 -27.94 16.38 -13.74
CA SER A 555 -26.79 15.91 -14.52
C SER A 555 -25.51 15.92 -13.69
N GLY A 556 -24.58 15.03 -13.98
CA GLY A 556 -23.28 14.91 -13.30
C GLY A 556 -22.20 15.84 -13.87
N ARG A 557 -22.54 17.10 -14.16
CA ARG A 557 -21.65 18.04 -14.87
C ARG A 557 -20.85 18.96 -13.95
N CYS A 558 -20.84 18.71 -12.65
CA CYS A 558 -20.23 19.59 -11.64
C CYS A 558 -18.81 20.03 -11.98
N TRP A 559 -17.98 19.12 -12.49
CA TRP A 559 -16.61 19.40 -12.92
C TRP A 559 -16.53 20.40 -14.10
N LEU A 560 -17.46 20.34 -15.07
CA LEU A 560 -17.55 21.33 -16.15
C LEU A 560 -18.04 22.68 -15.63
N PHE A 561 -19.02 22.68 -14.73
CA PHE A 561 -19.51 23.89 -14.08
C PHE A 561 -18.43 24.56 -13.23
N ALA A 562 -17.73 23.82 -12.37
CA ALA A 562 -16.63 24.34 -11.56
C ALA A 562 -15.47 24.84 -12.43
N THR A 563 -15.11 24.12 -13.50
CA THR A 563 -14.10 24.58 -14.46
C THR A 563 -14.52 25.90 -15.10
N THR A 564 -15.73 25.97 -15.66
CA THR A 564 -16.22 27.19 -16.30
C THR A 564 -16.44 28.34 -15.32
N ASN A 565 -16.77 28.06 -14.05
CA ASN A 565 -16.87 29.06 -12.98
C ASN A 565 -15.51 29.66 -12.60
N VAL A 566 -14.43 28.87 -12.63
CA VAL A 566 -13.07 29.40 -12.51
C VAL A 566 -12.71 30.27 -13.72
N LEU A 567 -12.93 29.77 -14.94
CA LEU A 567 -12.50 30.46 -16.17
C LEU A 567 -13.31 31.75 -16.45
N ARG A 568 -14.60 31.77 -16.11
CA ARG A 568 -15.47 32.93 -16.39
C ARG A 568 -15.05 34.17 -15.62
N VAL A 569 -14.42 34.05 -14.45
CA VAL A 569 -13.98 35.21 -13.66
C VAL A 569 -12.97 36.07 -14.43
N ALA A 570 -12.05 35.45 -15.16
CA ALA A 570 -11.10 36.17 -16.01
C ALA A 570 -11.80 36.88 -17.18
N LEU A 571 -12.79 36.23 -17.80
CA LEU A 571 -13.56 36.81 -18.91
C LEU A 571 -14.48 37.95 -18.45
N ILE A 572 -15.10 37.82 -17.27
CA ILE A 572 -15.89 38.89 -16.63
C ILE A 572 -15.03 40.13 -16.44
N LYS A 573 -13.82 39.98 -15.87
CA LYS A 573 -12.89 41.10 -15.70
C LYS A 573 -12.43 41.68 -17.03
N LYS A 574 -12.09 40.83 -18.00
CA LYS A 574 -11.56 41.26 -19.31
C LYS A 574 -12.57 42.04 -20.14
N HIS A 575 -13.81 41.55 -20.21
CA HIS A 575 -14.89 42.15 -20.99
C HIS A 575 -15.77 43.10 -20.17
N ASN A 576 -15.37 43.39 -18.93
CA ASN A 576 -16.10 44.26 -18.00
C ASN A 576 -17.58 43.86 -17.86
N LEU A 577 -17.89 42.59 -17.62
CA LEU A 577 -19.25 42.07 -17.64
C LEU A 577 -19.95 42.22 -16.28
N LYS A 578 -21.24 42.56 -16.25
CA LYS A 578 -22.07 42.49 -15.03
C LYS A 578 -22.37 41.05 -14.64
N SER A 579 -22.61 40.19 -15.64
CA SER A 579 -23.07 38.82 -15.49
C SER A 579 -22.70 38.01 -16.73
N PHE A 580 -22.20 36.78 -16.54
CA PHE A 580 -21.69 35.96 -17.63
C PHE A 580 -21.60 34.47 -17.27
N GLU A 581 -21.93 33.62 -18.25
CA GLU A 581 -21.71 32.19 -18.20
C GLU A 581 -21.06 31.70 -19.50
N LEU A 582 -20.18 30.72 -19.35
CA LEU A 582 -19.70 29.89 -20.46
C LEU A 582 -20.70 28.74 -20.67
N SER A 583 -20.85 28.27 -21.91
CA SER A 583 -21.72 27.13 -22.19
C SER A 583 -21.11 25.84 -21.65
N GLN A 584 -21.71 25.30 -20.59
CA GLN A 584 -21.36 23.99 -20.05
C GLN A 584 -21.87 22.87 -20.97
N ALA A 585 -23.02 23.08 -21.63
CA ALA A 585 -23.56 22.18 -22.66
C ALA A 585 -22.60 21.96 -23.83
N TYR A 586 -21.84 23.00 -24.22
CA TYR A 586 -20.87 22.92 -25.31
C TYR A 586 -19.78 21.89 -25.00
N LEU A 587 -19.16 22.01 -23.82
CA LEU A 587 -18.15 21.06 -23.36
C LEU A 587 -18.77 19.68 -23.12
N PHE A 588 -19.99 19.61 -22.60
CA PHE A 588 -20.70 18.35 -22.36
C PHE A 588 -20.96 17.54 -23.64
N PHE A 589 -21.32 18.20 -24.75
CA PHE A 589 -21.47 17.56 -26.05
C PHE A 589 -20.17 16.86 -26.47
N TRP A 590 -19.06 17.62 -26.47
CA TRP A 590 -17.77 17.10 -26.92
C TRP A 590 -17.21 16.04 -25.98
N ASP A 591 -17.41 16.20 -24.67
CA ASP A 591 -17.02 15.21 -23.68
C ASP A 591 -17.70 13.86 -23.91
N LYS A 592 -19.02 13.84 -24.13
CA LYS A 592 -19.77 12.62 -24.41
C LYS A 592 -19.28 11.91 -25.66
N LEU A 593 -19.03 12.67 -26.73
CA LEU A 593 -18.55 12.12 -27.99
C LEU A 593 -17.15 11.54 -27.86
N GLU A 594 -16.26 12.25 -27.16
CA GLU A 594 -14.88 11.83 -26.93
C GLU A 594 -14.81 10.62 -26.01
N LYS A 595 -15.55 10.60 -24.90
CA LYS A 595 -15.65 9.43 -24.01
C LYS A 595 -16.16 8.19 -24.74
N ALA A 596 -17.16 8.33 -25.62
CA ALA A 596 -17.63 7.22 -26.43
C ALA A 596 -16.51 6.67 -27.33
N ASN A 597 -15.77 7.54 -28.03
CA ASN A 597 -14.62 7.12 -28.84
C ASN A 597 -13.47 6.53 -28.00
N TRP A 598 -13.18 7.12 -26.84
CA TRP A 598 -12.21 6.60 -25.86
C TRP A 598 -12.57 5.20 -25.41
N PHE A 599 -13.82 4.98 -24.99
CA PHE A 599 -14.34 3.68 -24.60
C PHE A 599 -14.17 2.64 -25.71
N LEU A 600 -14.53 2.96 -26.96
CA LEU A 600 -14.38 2.03 -28.08
C LEU A 600 -12.89 1.68 -28.34
N GLU A 601 -11.97 2.63 -28.18
CA GLU A 601 -10.52 2.33 -28.21
C GLU A 601 -10.09 1.42 -27.06
N GLN A 602 -10.58 1.66 -25.84
CA GLN A 602 -10.29 0.78 -24.70
C GLN A 602 -10.79 -0.65 -24.95
N ILE A 603 -11.96 -0.82 -25.56
CA ILE A 603 -12.50 -2.14 -25.90
C ILE A 603 -11.65 -2.85 -26.97
N ILE A 604 -11.12 -2.11 -27.95
CA ILE A 604 -10.22 -2.67 -28.97
C ILE A 604 -8.89 -3.09 -28.33
N ASP A 605 -8.34 -2.26 -27.43
CA ASP A 605 -7.08 -2.53 -26.72
C ASP A 605 -7.19 -3.75 -25.78
N THR A 606 -8.35 -3.94 -25.16
CA THR A 606 -8.63 -5.02 -24.19
C THR A 606 -9.41 -6.19 -24.79
N ALA A 607 -9.44 -6.32 -26.13
CA ALA A 607 -10.25 -7.33 -26.81
C ALA A 607 -9.89 -8.78 -26.41
N ASP A 608 -8.64 -9.02 -25.98
CA ASP A 608 -8.14 -10.33 -25.58
C ASP A 608 -8.47 -10.69 -24.12
N GLU A 609 -8.86 -9.72 -23.28
CA GLU A 609 -9.29 -9.96 -21.90
C GLU A 609 -10.63 -10.73 -21.86
N PRO A 610 -10.89 -11.59 -20.86
CA PRO A 610 -12.21 -12.19 -20.67
C PRO A 610 -13.31 -11.13 -20.48
N LEU A 611 -14.50 -11.39 -21.04
CA LEU A 611 -15.64 -10.44 -20.96
C LEU A 611 -16.10 -10.21 -19.51
N ASP A 612 -15.99 -11.22 -18.67
CA ASP A 612 -16.33 -11.22 -17.23
C ASP A 612 -15.16 -10.78 -16.33
N SER A 613 -14.03 -10.39 -16.91
CA SER A 613 -12.92 -9.82 -16.14
C SER A 613 -13.33 -8.50 -15.48
N ARG A 614 -12.71 -8.21 -14.33
CA ARG A 614 -12.97 -6.98 -13.57
C ARG A 614 -12.79 -5.71 -14.41
N LEU A 615 -11.73 -5.66 -15.23
CA LEU A 615 -11.44 -4.51 -16.09
C LEU A 615 -12.55 -4.28 -17.13
N ILE A 616 -12.96 -5.34 -17.84
CA ILE A 616 -14.01 -5.21 -18.86
C ILE A 616 -15.36 -4.86 -18.21
N GLN A 617 -15.70 -5.48 -17.07
CA GLN A 617 -16.93 -5.14 -16.34
C GLN A 617 -16.92 -3.70 -15.83
N GLU A 618 -15.77 -3.18 -15.39
CA GLU A 618 -15.63 -1.76 -15.00
C GLU A 618 -15.84 -0.82 -16.19
N LEU A 619 -15.18 -1.08 -17.33
CA LEU A 619 -15.36 -0.30 -18.57
C LEU A 619 -16.82 -0.31 -19.06
N LEU A 620 -17.50 -1.46 -18.95
CA LEU A 620 -18.90 -1.62 -19.36
C LEU A 620 -19.89 -1.03 -18.35
N SER A 621 -19.48 -0.77 -17.10
CA SER A 621 -20.36 -0.29 -16.04
C SER A 621 -20.92 1.11 -16.36
N SER A 622 -20.05 2.03 -16.81
CA SER A 622 -20.38 3.43 -17.09
C SER A 622 -19.51 4.02 -18.22
N PRO A 623 -19.69 3.57 -19.48
CA PRO A 623 -18.81 3.93 -20.60
C PRO A 623 -18.86 5.42 -20.97
N VAL A 624 -19.95 6.11 -20.61
CA VAL A 624 -20.18 7.54 -20.90
C VAL A 624 -20.76 8.26 -19.68
N SER A 625 -20.15 8.12 -18.51
CA SER A 625 -20.55 8.90 -17.33
C SER A 625 -20.50 10.41 -17.60
N ASP A 626 -21.32 11.20 -16.89
CA ASP A 626 -21.24 12.67 -16.98
C ASP A 626 -19.95 13.21 -16.33
N GLY A 627 -19.48 12.57 -15.27
CA GLY A 627 -18.38 13.04 -14.43
C GLY A 627 -17.02 13.03 -15.11
N GLY A 628 -16.09 13.83 -14.59
CA GLY A 628 -14.77 13.97 -15.17
C GLY A 628 -13.78 14.60 -14.20
N GLN A 629 -12.66 15.04 -14.75
CA GLN A 629 -11.52 15.58 -14.01
C GLN A 629 -10.99 16.85 -14.69
N TRP A 630 -10.18 17.64 -13.98
CA TRP A 630 -9.63 18.89 -14.52
C TRP A 630 -8.89 18.70 -15.86
N ASP A 631 -7.99 17.71 -15.93
CA ASP A 631 -7.20 17.45 -17.15
C ASP A 631 -8.09 17.06 -18.34
N MET A 632 -9.20 16.36 -18.09
CA MET A 632 -10.22 16.04 -19.10
C MET A 632 -10.91 17.32 -19.61
N ALA A 633 -11.09 18.34 -18.76
CA ALA A 633 -11.72 19.60 -19.15
C ALA A 633 -10.73 20.44 -19.96
N ALA A 634 -9.47 20.48 -19.52
CA ALA A 634 -8.38 21.12 -20.25
C ALA A 634 -8.23 20.53 -21.66
N ASN A 635 -8.34 19.21 -21.82
CA ASN A 635 -8.33 18.55 -23.14
C ASN A 635 -9.46 19.06 -24.05
N LEU A 636 -10.68 19.21 -23.51
CA LEU A 636 -11.82 19.71 -24.28
C LEU A 636 -11.65 21.18 -24.65
N VAL A 637 -11.22 22.03 -23.71
CA VAL A 637 -10.96 23.46 -23.96
C VAL A 637 -9.87 23.63 -25.01
N ASN A 638 -8.79 22.85 -24.94
CA ASN A 638 -7.69 22.92 -25.92
C ASN A 638 -8.14 22.47 -27.32
N LYS A 639 -8.96 21.41 -27.41
CA LYS A 639 -9.36 20.83 -28.71
C LYS A 639 -10.55 21.56 -29.35
N TYR A 640 -11.52 22.00 -28.56
CA TYR A 640 -12.80 22.52 -29.03
C TYR A 640 -13.02 24.00 -28.70
N GLY A 641 -12.32 24.53 -27.70
CA GLY A 641 -12.48 25.93 -27.28
C GLY A 641 -13.64 26.13 -26.32
N LEU A 642 -14.15 27.36 -26.28
CA LEU A 642 -15.20 27.81 -25.37
C LEU A 642 -16.18 28.71 -26.11
N VAL A 643 -17.44 28.74 -25.67
CA VAL A 643 -18.45 29.67 -26.18
C VAL A 643 -19.26 30.27 -25.03
N PRO A 644 -19.73 31.53 -25.14
CA PRO A 644 -20.75 32.08 -24.25
C PRO A 644 -22.00 31.18 -24.16
N GLN A 645 -22.59 31.09 -22.97
CA GLN A 645 -23.78 30.27 -22.72
C GLN A 645 -24.93 30.59 -23.67
N VAL A 646 -25.12 31.88 -23.98
CA VAL A 646 -26.22 32.36 -24.83
C VAL A 646 -26.17 31.83 -26.27
N LEU A 647 -25.01 31.37 -26.73
CA LEU A 647 -24.84 30.82 -28.08
C LEU A 647 -25.11 29.32 -28.15
N TYR A 648 -25.05 28.62 -27.02
CA TYR A 648 -25.33 27.20 -26.94
C TYR A 648 -25.92 26.88 -25.56
N PRO A 649 -27.21 27.20 -25.33
CA PRO A 649 -27.84 27.05 -24.02
C PRO A 649 -28.12 25.57 -23.71
N ASP A 650 -28.34 25.29 -22.43
CA ASP A 650 -28.67 23.94 -21.97
C ASP A 650 -29.98 23.42 -22.61
N SER A 651 -29.89 22.31 -23.35
CA SER A 651 -31.04 21.53 -23.81
C SER A 651 -31.71 20.79 -22.64
N PHE A 652 -32.85 20.14 -22.90
CA PHE A 652 -33.49 19.28 -21.89
C PHE A 652 -32.56 18.17 -21.41
N SER A 653 -31.90 17.47 -22.34
CA SER A 653 -30.99 16.36 -22.00
C SER A 653 -29.72 16.83 -21.29
N ALA A 654 -29.28 18.08 -21.51
CA ALA A 654 -28.20 18.67 -20.72
C ALA A 654 -28.62 18.86 -19.25
N LYS A 655 -29.87 19.26 -19.01
CA LYS A 655 -30.47 19.48 -17.69
C LYS A 655 -30.90 18.19 -16.98
N SER A 656 -31.10 17.11 -17.73
CA SER A 656 -31.59 15.81 -17.27
C SER A 656 -31.02 14.69 -18.13
N SER A 657 -29.78 14.29 -17.85
CA SER A 657 -28.96 13.43 -18.73
C SER A 657 -29.28 11.93 -18.65
N GLY A 658 -30.10 11.49 -17.69
CA GLY A 658 -30.35 10.06 -17.44
C GLY A 658 -30.82 9.27 -18.67
N ALA A 659 -31.76 9.81 -19.45
CA ALA A 659 -32.26 9.17 -20.67
C ALA A 659 -31.18 9.09 -21.77
N LEU A 660 -30.45 10.18 -21.99
CA LEU A 660 -29.33 10.23 -22.95
C LEU A 660 -28.25 9.20 -22.59
N ASN A 661 -27.85 9.15 -21.31
CA ASN A 661 -26.83 8.22 -20.83
C ASN A 661 -27.27 6.76 -20.96
N SER A 662 -28.56 6.45 -20.72
CA SER A 662 -29.11 5.11 -20.90
C SER A 662 -29.03 4.63 -22.36
N ILE A 663 -29.43 5.49 -23.31
CA ILE A 663 -29.38 5.20 -24.74
C ILE A 663 -27.93 4.97 -25.20
N LEU A 664 -27.03 5.90 -24.88
CA LEU A 664 -25.63 5.79 -25.28
C LEU A 664 -24.93 4.59 -24.64
N THR A 665 -25.18 4.33 -23.35
CA THR A 665 -24.59 3.18 -22.65
C THR A 665 -25.03 1.86 -23.27
N THR A 666 -26.33 1.73 -23.59
CA THR A 666 -26.86 0.53 -24.25
C THR A 666 -26.20 0.32 -25.61
N LYS A 667 -26.12 1.39 -26.42
CA LYS A 667 -25.52 1.31 -27.74
C LYS A 667 -24.03 0.97 -27.69
N LEU A 668 -23.27 1.58 -26.78
CA LEU A 668 -21.84 1.31 -26.64
C LEU A 668 -21.55 -0.10 -26.13
N ARG A 669 -22.42 -0.68 -25.29
CA ARG A 669 -22.30 -2.09 -24.88
C ARG A 669 -22.51 -3.05 -26.05
N GLU A 670 -23.47 -2.77 -26.93
CA GLU A 670 -23.66 -3.50 -28.18
C GLU A 670 -22.41 -3.39 -29.08
N ASP A 671 -21.94 -2.17 -29.29
CA ASP A 671 -20.75 -1.89 -30.11
C ASP A 671 -19.49 -2.56 -29.56
N ALA A 672 -19.36 -2.64 -28.22
CA ALA A 672 -18.25 -3.32 -27.57
C ALA A 672 -18.20 -4.81 -27.92
N LEU A 673 -19.35 -5.50 -27.90
CA LEU A 673 -19.43 -6.91 -28.30
C LEU A 673 -19.04 -7.09 -29.77
N VAL A 674 -19.53 -6.21 -30.64
CA VAL A 674 -19.20 -6.24 -32.07
C VAL A 674 -17.70 -6.03 -32.30
N LEU A 675 -17.10 -5.00 -31.70
CA LEU A 675 -15.68 -4.70 -31.85
C LEU A 675 -14.78 -5.82 -31.34
N ARG A 676 -15.12 -6.42 -30.19
CA ARG A 676 -14.37 -7.56 -29.63
C ARG A 676 -14.40 -8.77 -30.56
N ASN A 677 -15.58 -9.09 -31.10
CA ASN A 677 -15.73 -10.18 -32.06
C ASN A 677 -14.93 -9.91 -33.35
N LEU A 678 -15.00 -8.69 -33.88
CA LEU A 678 -14.24 -8.29 -35.07
C LEU A 678 -12.73 -8.37 -34.84
N LYS A 679 -12.24 -7.87 -33.70
CA LYS A 679 -10.82 -7.84 -33.36
C LYS A 679 -10.22 -9.24 -33.16
N ARG A 680 -11.00 -10.17 -32.59
CA ARG A 680 -10.57 -11.56 -32.36
C ARG A 680 -10.70 -12.47 -33.58
N SER A 681 -11.41 -12.02 -34.63
CA SER A 681 -11.60 -12.81 -35.85
C SER A 681 -10.35 -12.75 -36.74
N PRO A 682 -9.69 -13.89 -37.04
CA PRO A 682 -8.41 -13.91 -37.73
C PRO A 682 -8.47 -13.43 -39.20
N SER A 683 -9.66 -13.34 -39.79
CA SER A 683 -9.90 -12.94 -41.17
C SER A 683 -10.22 -11.45 -41.37
N VAL A 684 -10.40 -10.68 -40.28
CA VAL A 684 -10.83 -9.28 -40.35
C VAL A 684 -9.63 -8.35 -40.56
N GLN A 685 -9.68 -7.54 -41.61
CA GLN A 685 -8.66 -6.53 -41.88
C GLN A 685 -8.76 -5.36 -40.90
N LYS A 686 -7.62 -4.73 -40.56
CA LYS A 686 -7.57 -3.54 -39.70
C LYS A 686 -8.44 -2.39 -40.24
N SER A 687 -8.54 -2.24 -41.55
CA SER A 687 -9.40 -1.27 -42.23
C SER A 687 -10.88 -1.46 -41.90
N SER A 688 -11.36 -2.71 -41.87
CA SER A 688 -12.74 -3.05 -41.52
C SER A 688 -13.07 -2.72 -40.06
N LEU A 689 -12.12 -2.96 -39.14
CA LEU A 689 -12.28 -2.58 -37.73
C LEU A 689 -12.40 -1.05 -37.56
N LEU A 690 -11.54 -0.29 -38.26
CA LEU A 690 -11.58 1.17 -38.25
C LEU A 690 -12.88 1.73 -38.84
N ALA A 691 -13.35 1.15 -39.95
CA ALA A 691 -14.62 1.53 -40.57
C ALA A 691 -15.82 1.25 -39.65
N ALA A 692 -15.83 0.11 -38.95
CA ALA A 692 -16.87 -0.23 -37.98
C ALA A 692 -16.88 0.79 -36.82
N LYS A 693 -15.71 1.07 -36.22
CA LYS A 693 -15.61 2.08 -35.16
C LYS A 693 -16.07 3.46 -35.63
N ALA A 694 -15.70 3.87 -36.84
CA ALA A 694 -16.12 5.17 -37.39
C ALA A 694 -17.65 5.27 -37.52
N LYS A 695 -18.31 4.20 -37.98
CA LYS A 695 -19.77 4.13 -38.02
C LYS A 695 -20.39 4.24 -36.62
N MET A 696 -19.83 3.53 -35.64
CA MET A 696 -20.32 3.58 -34.25
C MET A 696 -20.22 5.00 -33.65
N VAL A 697 -19.09 5.68 -33.86
CA VAL A 697 -18.92 7.09 -33.44
C VAL A 697 -19.88 8.03 -34.17
N GLN A 698 -20.16 7.77 -35.45
CA GLN A 698 -21.17 8.52 -36.22
C GLN A 698 -22.59 8.36 -35.64
N GLU A 699 -22.96 7.15 -35.23
CA GLU A 699 -24.25 6.87 -34.57
C GLU A 699 -24.35 7.61 -33.22
N VAL A 700 -23.29 7.58 -32.41
CA VAL A 700 -23.19 8.36 -31.16
C VAL A 700 -23.33 9.86 -31.42
N HIS A 701 -22.62 10.39 -32.41
CA HIS A 701 -22.73 11.80 -32.81
C HIS A 701 -24.17 12.17 -33.20
N GLY A 702 -24.87 11.29 -33.93
CA GLY A 702 -26.27 11.45 -34.27
C GLY A 702 -27.17 11.56 -33.03
N ILE A 703 -27.01 10.65 -32.06
CA ILE A 703 -27.77 10.66 -30.79
C ILE A 703 -27.50 11.97 -30.02
N LEU A 704 -26.25 12.39 -29.91
CA LEU A 704 -25.87 13.63 -29.23
C LEU A 704 -26.46 14.86 -29.92
N THR A 705 -26.36 14.93 -31.25
CA THR A 705 -26.91 16.06 -32.02
C THR A 705 -28.42 16.17 -31.86
N LEU A 706 -29.14 15.04 -31.86
CA LEU A 706 -30.60 15.03 -31.70
C LEU A 706 -31.07 15.38 -30.27
N THR A 707 -30.22 15.19 -29.26
CA THR A 707 -30.59 15.38 -27.84
C THR A 707 -30.02 16.65 -27.21
N LEU A 708 -28.91 17.17 -27.75
CA LEU A 708 -28.22 18.36 -27.26
C LEU A 708 -28.25 19.52 -28.28
N GLY A 709 -28.53 19.24 -29.55
CA GLY A 709 -28.40 20.18 -30.66
C GLY A 709 -27.02 20.13 -31.31
N PRO A 710 -26.84 20.74 -32.50
CA PRO A 710 -25.53 20.88 -33.12
C PRO A 710 -24.72 21.97 -32.42
N PRO A 711 -23.49 21.68 -31.93
CA PRO A 711 -22.66 22.70 -31.28
C PRO A 711 -22.06 23.67 -32.31
N PRO A 712 -21.74 24.92 -31.91
CA PRO A 712 -20.90 25.81 -32.71
C PRO A 712 -19.58 25.14 -33.10
N LYS A 713 -19.20 25.17 -34.38
CA LYS A 713 -17.99 24.46 -34.83
C LYS A 713 -16.73 25.15 -34.29
N PRO A 714 -15.72 24.40 -33.82
CA PRO A 714 -14.51 24.96 -33.21
C PRO A 714 -13.70 25.91 -34.11
N ASP A 715 -13.85 25.78 -35.42
CA ASP A 715 -13.13 26.47 -36.49
C ASP A 715 -14.01 27.45 -37.28
N GLU A 716 -15.30 27.55 -36.98
CA GLU A 716 -16.18 28.56 -37.58
C GLU A 716 -16.47 29.70 -36.59
N PRO A 717 -16.46 30.97 -37.05
CA PRO A 717 -16.69 32.09 -36.18
C PRO A 717 -18.17 32.19 -35.76
N PHE A 718 -18.40 32.44 -34.48
CA PHE A 718 -19.68 32.93 -33.96
C PHE A 718 -19.64 34.45 -33.78
N THR A 719 -20.80 35.08 -33.66
CA THR A 719 -20.92 36.48 -33.22
C THR A 719 -21.58 36.51 -31.84
N TRP A 720 -20.96 37.20 -30.89
CA TRP A 720 -21.48 37.44 -29.55
C TRP A 720 -21.67 38.93 -29.33
N GLU A 721 -22.88 39.32 -28.98
CA GLU A 721 -23.27 40.70 -28.68
C GLU A 721 -23.63 40.80 -27.20
N TYR A 722 -23.12 41.83 -26.53
CA TYR A 722 -23.37 42.04 -25.11
C TYR A 722 -23.25 43.52 -24.73
N TYR A 723 -23.83 43.87 -23.58
CA TYR A 723 -23.57 45.14 -22.90
C TYR A 723 -22.59 44.90 -21.76
N ASP A 724 -21.56 45.75 -21.67
CA ASP A 724 -20.64 45.71 -20.53
C ASP A 724 -21.26 46.35 -19.27
N ALA A 725 -20.49 46.43 -18.19
CA ALA A 725 -20.95 46.95 -16.91
C ALA A 725 -21.17 48.46 -16.89
N ALA A 726 -20.69 49.18 -17.90
CA ALA A 726 -21.00 50.59 -18.15
C ALA A 726 -22.17 50.76 -19.14
N ASP A 727 -22.91 49.68 -19.44
CA ASP A 727 -24.02 49.63 -20.38
C ASP A 727 -23.62 50.02 -21.82
N LYS A 728 -22.35 49.80 -22.19
CA LYS A 728 -21.86 50.00 -23.56
C LYS A 728 -22.02 48.71 -24.38
N TYR A 729 -22.58 48.85 -25.58
CA TYR A 729 -22.73 47.73 -26.53
C TYR A 729 -21.37 47.31 -27.12
N HIS A 730 -21.16 45.99 -27.16
CA HIS A 730 -20.01 45.34 -27.79
C HIS A 730 -20.49 44.22 -28.72
N ARG A 731 -19.72 44.00 -29.79
CA ARG A 731 -19.90 42.89 -30.73
C ARG A 731 -18.56 42.23 -31.00
N VAL A 732 -18.46 40.93 -30.72
CA VAL A 732 -17.24 40.13 -30.87
C VAL A 732 -17.51 38.99 -31.85
N THR A 733 -16.68 38.87 -32.88
CA THR A 733 -16.75 37.75 -33.84
C THR A 733 -15.47 36.92 -33.73
N LYS A 734 -15.60 35.67 -33.29
CA LYS A 734 -14.48 34.75 -33.01
C LYS A 734 -14.90 33.31 -33.18
N THR A 735 -13.95 32.43 -33.47
CA THR A 735 -14.14 30.98 -33.31
C THR A 735 -14.13 30.58 -31.82
N PRO A 736 -14.72 29.43 -31.45
CA PRO A 736 -14.62 28.90 -30.08
C PRO A 736 -13.18 28.76 -29.57
N ARG A 737 -12.23 28.35 -30.43
CA ARG A 737 -10.82 28.24 -30.06
C ARG A 737 -10.16 29.59 -29.81
N GLU A 738 -10.44 30.59 -30.65
CA GLU A 738 -9.94 31.96 -30.45
C GLU A 738 -10.52 32.60 -29.18
N PHE A 739 -11.79 32.31 -28.87
CA PHE A 739 -12.42 32.78 -27.64
C PHE A 739 -11.79 32.14 -26.40
N ALA A 740 -11.47 30.84 -26.43
CA ALA A 740 -10.73 30.19 -25.34
C ALA A 740 -9.29 30.71 -25.19
N ALA A 741 -8.59 30.96 -26.30
CA ALA A 741 -7.23 31.50 -26.30
C ALA A 741 -7.12 32.89 -25.64
N GLU A 742 -8.25 33.59 -25.44
CA GLU A 742 -8.29 34.80 -24.65
C GLU A 742 -7.84 34.64 -23.20
N LEU A 743 -8.03 33.45 -22.63
CA LEU A 743 -7.59 33.11 -21.27
C LEU A 743 -6.06 33.03 -21.18
N SER A 744 -5.38 32.85 -22.32
CA SER A 744 -3.93 32.75 -22.44
C SER A 744 -3.27 34.08 -22.89
N THR A 745 -4.04 35.16 -23.07
CA THR A 745 -3.48 36.47 -23.45
C THR A 745 -2.69 37.11 -22.31
N PRO A 746 -1.64 37.91 -22.54
CA PRO A 746 -0.83 38.50 -21.45
C PRO A 746 -1.64 39.27 -20.40
N SER A 747 -2.72 39.94 -20.80
CA SER A 747 -3.66 40.61 -19.87
C SER A 747 -4.43 39.61 -18.99
N SER A 748 -4.90 38.50 -19.57
CA SER A 748 -5.61 37.45 -18.83
C SER A 748 -4.66 36.56 -18.02
N VAL A 749 -3.46 36.30 -18.52
CA VAL A 749 -2.38 35.63 -17.80
C VAL A 749 -1.91 36.50 -16.64
N ARG A 750 -1.89 37.83 -16.74
CA ARG A 750 -1.72 38.68 -15.54
C ARG A 750 -2.89 38.57 -14.56
N LEU A 751 -4.09 38.26 -15.04
CA LEU A 751 -5.29 38.08 -14.22
C LEU A 751 -5.42 36.66 -13.63
N LEU A 752 -4.72 35.65 -14.18
CA LEU A 752 -4.78 34.22 -13.79
C LEU A 752 -3.41 33.65 -13.37
N ASN A 753 -2.33 34.39 -13.57
CA ASN A 753 -0.89 34.04 -13.47
C ASN A 753 -0.37 32.86 -14.31
N ALA A 754 -1.24 32.05 -14.92
CA ALA A 754 -0.87 30.97 -15.85
C ALA A 754 -1.93 30.73 -16.93
N ASN A 755 -1.57 29.94 -17.95
CA ASN A 755 -2.52 29.43 -18.94
C ASN A 755 -3.35 28.27 -18.32
N VAL A 756 -4.59 28.09 -18.78
CA VAL A 756 -5.47 26.98 -18.36
C VAL A 756 -4.80 25.62 -18.54
N SER A 757 -4.02 25.45 -19.60
CA SER A 757 -3.27 24.22 -19.89
C SER A 757 -2.13 23.93 -18.91
N GLU A 758 -1.65 24.94 -18.19
CA GLU A 758 -0.54 24.85 -17.23
C GLU A 758 -1.02 24.60 -15.80
N LEU A 759 -2.32 24.81 -15.53
CA LEU A 759 -2.94 24.45 -14.27
C LEU A 759 -2.88 22.92 -14.07
N PHE A 760 -2.70 22.50 -12.82
CA PHE A 760 -2.59 21.08 -12.46
C PHE A 760 -3.25 20.79 -11.12
N SER A 761 -3.56 19.52 -10.90
CA SER A 761 -4.24 19.04 -9.70
C SER A 761 -3.25 18.71 -8.59
N LEU A 762 -3.41 19.34 -7.43
CA LEU A 762 -2.92 18.80 -6.17
C LEU A 762 -3.99 17.87 -5.59
N VAL A 763 -3.57 16.74 -5.02
CA VAL A 763 -4.47 15.86 -4.27
C VAL A 763 -3.92 15.53 -2.89
N ASN A 764 -4.81 15.23 -1.95
CA ASN A 764 -4.47 14.69 -0.64
C ASN A 764 -5.08 13.29 -0.54
N ASP A 765 -4.27 12.32 -0.96
CA ASP A 765 -4.55 10.90 -0.84
C ASP A 765 -3.59 10.29 0.20
N PRO A 766 -4.02 10.17 1.47
CA PRO A 766 -3.20 9.63 2.56
C PRO A 766 -2.97 8.12 2.46
N ARG A 767 -3.46 7.43 1.40
CA ARG A 767 -3.10 6.04 1.12
C ARG A 767 -1.74 5.92 0.41
N ASN A 768 -1.32 6.99 -0.26
CA ASN A 768 -0.14 7.04 -1.11
C ASN A 768 0.89 8.02 -0.52
N LYS A 769 2.16 7.90 -0.94
CA LYS A 769 3.21 8.83 -0.49
C LYS A 769 2.93 10.25 -0.98
N TYR A 770 3.20 11.24 -0.14
CA TYR A 770 3.21 12.64 -0.56
C TYR A 770 4.45 12.98 -1.39
N ASN A 771 4.37 14.08 -2.14
CA ASN A 771 5.31 14.52 -3.16
C ASN A 771 5.54 13.49 -4.27
N GLN A 772 4.48 12.76 -4.64
CA GLN A 772 4.49 11.77 -5.71
C GLN A 772 3.45 12.13 -6.76
N LEU A 773 3.80 11.96 -8.04
CA LEU A 773 2.86 12.08 -9.14
C LEU A 773 2.00 10.80 -9.21
N LEU A 774 0.69 10.94 -9.31
CA LEU A 774 -0.28 9.86 -9.45
C LEU A 774 -1.02 10.00 -10.78
N THR A 775 -1.46 8.88 -11.34
CA THR A 775 -2.40 8.81 -12.46
C THR A 775 -3.38 7.66 -12.21
N VAL A 776 -4.57 7.70 -12.81
CA VAL A 776 -5.50 6.58 -12.79
C VAL A 776 -5.50 5.91 -14.16
N ASP A 777 -5.26 4.60 -14.19
CA ASP A 777 -5.21 3.81 -15.41
C ASP A 777 -6.51 3.96 -16.21
N ARG A 778 -6.38 4.19 -17.52
CA ARG A 778 -7.48 4.30 -18.50
C ARG A 778 -8.54 5.38 -18.22
N LEU A 779 -8.38 6.21 -17.19
CA LEU A 779 -9.26 7.36 -16.93
C LEU A 779 -8.95 8.49 -17.92
N GLY A 780 -9.91 8.81 -18.79
CA GLY A 780 -9.74 9.84 -19.80
C GLY A 780 -10.99 10.06 -20.65
N ASN A 781 -10.92 11.05 -21.56
CA ASN A 781 -11.97 11.34 -22.54
C ASN A 781 -11.41 11.50 -23.96
N VAL A 782 -10.37 12.29 -24.17
CA VAL A 782 -9.81 12.57 -25.51
C VAL A 782 -8.65 11.62 -25.82
N VAL A 783 -8.77 10.81 -26.87
CA VAL A 783 -7.70 9.93 -27.35
C VAL A 783 -6.50 10.77 -27.79
N GLY A 784 -5.33 10.49 -27.21
CA GLY A 784 -4.10 11.27 -27.42
C GLY A 784 -4.06 12.62 -26.70
N GLY A 785 -5.05 12.90 -25.83
CA GLY A 785 -5.04 14.06 -24.94
C GLY A 785 -4.07 13.92 -23.77
N ARG A 786 -4.00 14.96 -22.93
CA ARG A 786 -3.23 14.95 -21.67
C ARG A 786 -3.82 13.88 -20.73
N PRO A 787 -3.00 13.01 -20.11
CA PRO A 787 -3.46 12.07 -19.11
C PRO A 787 -3.90 12.79 -17.83
N VAL A 788 -4.82 12.18 -17.08
CA VAL A 788 -5.21 12.69 -15.76
C VAL A 788 -4.07 12.48 -14.78
N THR A 789 -3.56 13.56 -14.21
CA THR A 789 -2.39 13.53 -13.32
C THR A 789 -2.65 14.32 -12.05
N TYR A 790 -2.13 13.80 -10.93
CA TYR A 790 -2.28 14.42 -9.62
C TYR A 790 -0.94 14.49 -8.91
N VAL A 791 -0.58 15.65 -8.36
CA VAL A 791 0.56 15.76 -7.45
C VAL A 791 0.05 15.55 -6.03
N ASN A 792 0.35 14.39 -5.44
CA ASN A 792 -0.09 14.05 -4.09
C ASN A 792 0.71 14.83 -3.06
N VAL A 793 0.06 15.55 -2.16
CA VAL A 793 0.68 16.39 -1.12
C VAL A 793 -0.12 16.31 0.18
N ASP A 794 0.50 16.73 1.28
CA ASP A 794 -0.20 16.87 2.56
C ASP A 794 -1.27 17.96 2.48
N ILE A 795 -2.26 17.88 3.39
CA ILE A 795 -3.42 18.77 3.38
C ILE A 795 -3.05 20.24 3.68
N ALA A 796 -1.99 20.48 4.44
CA ALA A 796 -1.54 21.84 4.75
C ALA A 796 -0.96 22.52 3.50
N THR A 797 -0.25 21.77 2.65
CA THR A 797 0.21 22.24 1.33
C THR A 797 -0.98 22.59 0.42
N ILE A 798 -2.03 21.76 0.40
CA ILE A 798 -3.27 22.07 -0.34
C ILE A 798 -3.90 23.37 0.12
N LYS A 799 -4.15 23.50 1.44
CA LYS A 799 -4.77 24.70 2.03
C LYS A 799 -3.94 25.94 1.75
N SER A 800 -2.61 25.84 1.88
CA SER A 800 -1.69 26.95 1.62
C SER A 800 -1.75 27.41 0.17
N ALA A 801 -1.75 26.47 -0.79
CA ALA A 801 -1.85 26.80 -2.21
C ALA A 801 -3.19 27.47 -2.55
N ALA A 802 -4.30 26.97 -2.01
CA ALA A 802 -5.63 27.57 -2.17
C ALA A 802 -5.71 28.98 -1.57
N ILE A 803 -5.18 29.20 -0.36
CA ILE A 803 -5.12 30.52 0.29
C ILE A 803 -4.30 31.50 -0.56
N ASN A 804 -3.16 31.07 -1.11
CA ASN A 804 -2.32 31.92 -1.95
C ASN A 804 -3.04 32.38 -3.21
N LEU A 805 -3.80 31.49 -3.87
CA LEU A 805 -4.64 31.82 -5.02
C LEU A 805 -5.76 32.82 -4.64
N LEU A 806 -6.46 32.56 -3.53
CA LEU A 806 -7.52 33.46 -3.05
C LEU A 806 -6.98 34.85 -2.68
N ARG A 807 -5.80 34.94 -2.06
CA ARG A 807 -5.11 36.21 -1.79
C ARG A 807 -4.72 36.95 -3.07
N ALA A 808 -4.40 36.22 -4.13
CA ALA A 808 -4.17 36.80 -5.45
C ALA A 808 -5.47 37.14 -6.21
N GLY A 809 -6.64 36.89 -5.61
CA GLY A 809 -7.93 37.20 -6.21
C GLY A 809 -8.38 36.20 -7.29
N LEU A 810 -7.89 34.95 -7.20
CA LEU A 810 -8.18 33.86 -8.13
C LEU A 810 -9.13 32.83 -7.48
N PRO A 811 -10.20 32.40 -8.17
CA PRO A 811 -11.04 31.30 -7.71
C PRO A 811 -10.30 29.96 -7.80
N VAL A 812 -10.65 29.00 -6.94
CA VAL A 812 -9.95 27.69 -6.86
C VAL A 812 -10.94 26.55 -7.09
N PHE A 813 -10.76 25.77 -8.16
CA PHE A 813 -11.49 24.51 -8.35
C PHE A 813 -11.06 23.52 -7.26
N PHE A 814 -12.01 22.79 -6.68
CA PHE A 814 -11.72 21.70 -5.76
C PHE A 814 -12.70 20.52 -5.93
N GLY A 815 -12.20 19.32 -5.63
CA GLY A 815 -12.94 18.06 -5.62
C GLY A 815 -13.09 17.51 -4.20
N SER A 816 -14.28 17.05 -3.85
CA SER A 816 -14.63 16.61 -2.49
C SER A 816 -15.69 15.51 -2.46
N ASP A 817 -15.94 14.95 -1.27
CA ASP A 817 -17.12 14.12 -0.98
C ASP A 817 -18.25 14.97 -0.38
N VAL A 818 -18.99 15.69 -1.23
CA VAL A 818 -20.01 16.66 -0.78
C VAL A 818 -21.17 16.01 -0.02
N GLY A 819 -21.37 14.70 -0.12
CA GLY A 819 -22.46 13.99 0.56
C GLY A 819 -22.23 13.79 2.06
N LYS A 820 -20.98 13.93 2.52
CA LYS A 820 -20.58 13.71 3.91
C LYS A 820 -20.74 14.98 4.72
N TYR A 821 -21.44 14.89 5.86
CA TYR A 821 -21.54 15.99 6.84
C TYR A 821 -21.86 17.36 6.22
N SER A 822 -22.80 17.35 5.27
CA SER A 822 -23.20 18.50 4.48
C SER A 822 -24.71 18.58 4.37
N ASN A 823 -25.26 19.79 4.37
CA ASN A 823 -26.68 20.05 4.22
C ASN A 823 -26.95 21.10 3.13
N THR A 824 -27.62 20.67 2.07
CA THR A 824 -27.91 21.52 0.90
C THR A 824 -28.78 22.73 1.20
N GLN A 825 -29.73 22.63 2.13
CA GLN A 825 -30.68 23.70 2.41
C GLN A 825 -30.02 24.85 3.19
N SER A 826 -29.25 24.53 4.23
CA SER A 826 -28.52 25.52 5.03
C SER A 826 -27.22 25.98 4.37
N GLY A 827 -26.65 25.17 3.46
CA GLY A 827 -25.38 25.48 2.81
C GLY A 827 -24.18 25.23 3.71
N ILE A 828 -24.30 24.39 4.75
CA ILE A 828 -23.25 24.15 5.73
C ILE A 828 -22.58 22.81 5.45
N MET A 829 -21.24 22.80 5.47
CA MET A 829 -20.39 21.62 5.39
C MET A 829 -19.45 21.62 6.60
N ASP A 830 -19.81 20.84 7.64
CA ASP A 830 -19.10 20.82 8.92
C ASP A 830 -19.16 19.42 9.55
N THR A 831 -18.01 18.90 10.04
CA THR A 831 -17.90 17.56 10.63
C THR A 831 -18.77 17.34 11.87
N LYS A 832 -19.19 18.42 12.54
CA LYS A 832 -20.07 18.44 13.72
C LYS A 832 -21.53 18.70 13.36
N LEU A 833 -21.86 18.84 12.07
CA LEU A 833 -23.23 19.12 11.60
C LEU A 833 -24.24 18.05 12.07
N TYR A 834 -23.81 16.79 12.20
CA TYR A 834 -24.65 15.66 12.59
C TYR A 834 -24.04 14.87 13.76
N ASP A 835 -24.84 14.66 14.81
CA ASP A 835 -24.45 13.89 15.99
C ASP A 835 -25.07 12.48 15.98
N TYR A 836 -24.54 11.63 15.10
CA TYR A 836 -24.97 10.23 14.99
C TYR A 836 -24.67 9.43 16.27
N GLY A 837 -23.62 9.79 17.00
CA GLY A 837 -23.25 9.09 18.23
C GLY A 837 -24.27 9.26 19.35
N LEU A 838 -24.77 10.49 19.55
CA LEU A 838 -25.85 10.75 20.50
C LEU A 838 -27.12 9.97 20.15
N ALA A 839 -27.50 9.95 18.87
CA ALA A 839 -28.75 9.33 18.43
C ALA A 839 -28.72 7.80 18.52
N PHE A 840 -27.65 7.17 18.03
CA PHE A 840 -27.61 5.73 17.80
C PHE A 840 -26.70 4.94 18.75
N ASN A 841 -25.97 5.60 19.65
CA ASN A 841 -24.96 4.96 20.51
C ASN A 841 -23.80 4.31 19.72
N VAL A 842 -23.50 4.78 18.50
CA VAL A 842 -22.44 4.25 17.63
C VAL A 842 -21.35 5.27 17.37
N SER A 843 -20.17 4.82 16.95
CA SER A 843 -19.08 5.69 16.50
C SER A 843 -18.77 5.49 15.02
N LEU A 844 -18.68 6.59 14.26
CA LEU A 844 -18.38 6.56 12.82
C LEU A 844 -16.95 7.08 12.54
N ASN A 845 -15.95 6.50 13.20
CA ASN A 845 -14.61 7.09 13.38
C ASN A 845 -13.55 6.61 12.37
N LEU A 846 -13.92 6.31 11.12
CA LEU A 846 -12.94 5.94 10.10
C LEU A 846 -12.04 7.13 9.76
N SER A 847 -10.73 6.93 9.65
CA SER A 847 -9.79 7.94 9.14
C SER A 847 -9.97 8.18 7.64
N LYS A 848 -9.45 9.30 7.10
CA LYS A 848 -9.55 9.62 5.66
C LYS A 848 -8.98 8.51 4.77
N SER A 849 -7.82 7.95 5.15
CA SER A 849 -7.21 6.82 4.44
C SER A 849 -8.08 5.56 4.49
N GLN A 850 -8.58 5.21 5.68
CA GLN A 850 -9.48 4.07 5.84
C GLN A 850 -10.75 4.22 5.00
N ARG A 851 -11.40 5.40 5.02
CA ARG A 851 -12.61 5.68 4.24
C ARG A 851 -12.39 5.44 2.74
N LEU A 852 -11.26 5.88 2.20
CA LEU A 852 -10.89 5.63 0.80
C LEU A 852 -10.64 4.13 0.52
N LYS A 853 -9.96 3.43 1.44
CA LYS A 853 -9.67 1.98 1.30
C LYS A 853 -10.93 1.12 1.33
N VAL A 854 -11.90 1.45 2.19
CA VAL A 854 -13.15 0.66 2.37
C VAL A 854 -14.35 1.18 1.59
N ARG A 855 -14.13 2.13 0.65
CA ARG A 855 -15.17 2.73 -0.20
C ARG A 855 -16.26 3.49 0.56
N GLU A 856 -15.95 4.00 1.74
CA GLU A 856 -16.86 4.86 2.50
C GLU A 856 -16.83 6.31 1.99
N SER A 857 -15.74 6.74 1.37
CA SER A 857 -15.62 8.07 0.77
C SER A 857 -14.82 8.03 -0.53
N ALA A 858 -15.10 8.97 -1.42
CA ALA A 858 -14.42 9.17 -2.70
C ALA A 858 -14.62 10.60 -3.19
N MET A 859 -13.91 10.99 -4.24
CA MET A 859 -14.21 12.25 -4.95
C MET A 859 -15.55 12.13 -5.69
N THR A 860 -16.57 12.85 -5.24
CA THR A 860 -17.93 12.75 -5.81
C THR A 860 -18.40 14.04 -6.48
N HIS A 861 -17.91 15.22 -6.06
CA HIS A 861 -18.41 16.49 -6.58
C HIS A 861 -17.35 17.58 -6.63
N ALA A 862 -17.40 18.39 -7.69
CA ALA A 862 -16.50 19.52 -7.92
C ALA A 862 -17.20 20.86 -7.65
N MET A 863 -16.51 21.78 -6.97
CA MET A 863 -17.01 23.12 -6.62
C MET A 863 -15.86 24.15 -6.71
N VAL A 864 -16.14 25.41 -6.36
CA VAL A 864 -15.15 26.49 -6.44
C VAL A 864 -15.01 27.22 -5.10
N LEU A 865 -13.79 27.45 -4.63
CA LEU A 865 -13.52 28.31 -3.47
C LEU A 865 -13.41 29.77 -3.93
N THR A 866 -14.10 30.68 -3.23
CA THR A 866 -14.10 32.12 -3.54
C THR A 866 -13.66 33.01 -2.37
N ALA A 867 -13.61 32.48 -1.15
CA ALA A 867 -13.13 33.20 0.03
C ALA A 867 -12.65 32.24 1.12
N VAL A 868 -11.87 32.77 2.07
CA VAL A 868 -11.39 32.06 3.26
C VAL A 868 -11.35 33.02 4.45
N GLN A 869 -11.70 32.51 5.62
CA GLN A 869 -11.56 33.20 6.90
C GLN A 869 -10.27 32.71 7.57
N ILE A 870 -9.35 33.63 7.86
CA ILE A 870 -8.09 33.32 8.56
C ILE A 870 -8.05 33.98 9.93
N GLU A 871 -7.76 33.19 10.98
CA GLU A 871 -7.60 33.66 12.36
C GLU A 871 -6.31 33.10 12.93
N GLY A 872 -5.48 33.93 13.58
CA GLY A 872 -4.18 33.50 14.11
C GLY A 872 -3.24 32.88 13.06
N GLY A 873 -3.40 33.24 11.79
CA GLY A 873 -2.63 32.67 10.68
C GLY A 873 -3.13 31.31 10.16
N LYS A 874 -4.23 30.78 10.67
CA LYS A 874 -4.84 29.51 10.23
C LYS A 874 -6.20 29.73 9.60
N SER A 875 -6.56 28.93 8.61
CA SER A 875 -7.91 28.91 8.05
C SER A 875 -8.90 28.36 9.09
N VAL A 876 -10.11 28.93 9.10
CA VAL A 876 -11.20 28.53 10.02
C VAL A 876 -12.42 28.04 9.24
N ARG A 877 -12.75 28.74 8.15
CA ARG A 877 -13.83 28.37 7.23
C ARG A 877 -13.61 28.94 5.85
N TRP A 878 -14.28 28.36 4.87
CA TRP A 878 -14.11 28.62 3.45
C TRP A 878 -15.47 28.90 2.80
N ARG A 879 -15.49 29.80 1.82
CA ARG A 879 -16.66 30.08 1.00
C ARG A 879 -16.61 29.27 -0.27
N VAL A 880 -17.71 28.59 -0.56
CA VAL A 880 -17.82 27.63 -1.66
C VAL A 880 -18.93 28.08 -2.60
N GLU A 881 -18.61 28.33 -3.86
CA GLU A 881 -19.57 28.49 -4.95
C GLU A 881 -19.95 27.09 -5.47
N ASN A 882 -21.24 26.77 -5.41
CA ASN A 882 -21.78 25.51 -5.91
C ASN A 882 -22.52 25.72 -7.25
N SER A 883 -22.91 24.63 -7.91
CA SER A 883 -23.59 24.61 -9.20
C SER A 883 -25.00 24.00 -9.11
N TRP A 884 -25.72 24.24 -8.02
CA TRP A 884 -27.09 23.76 -7.79
C TRP A 884 -28.15 24.87 -7.82
N GLY A 885 -27.79 26.05 -8.32
CA GLY A 885 -28.65 27.22 -8.38
C GLY A 885 -28.78 27.96 -7.05
N GLU A 886 -29.47 29.10 -7.08
CA GLU A 886 -29.52 30.05 -5.96
C GLU A 886 -30.32 29.56 -4.74
N ASN A 887 -31.17 28.54 -4.91
CA ASN A 887 -32.00 28.00 -3.82
C ASN A 887 -31.24 27.06 -2.88
N ALA A 888 -30.00 26.68 -3.22
CA ALA A 888 -29.14 25.87 -2.36
C ALA A 888 -28.24 26.76 -1.51
N GLY A 889 -28.14 26.49 -0.21
CA GLY A 889 -27.36 27.29 0.72
C GLY A 889 -27.75 28.77 0.77
N ASP A 890 -26.76 29.64 0.94
CA ASP A 890 -26.96 31.09 0.90
C ASP A 890 -26.80 31.60 -0.54
N LYS A 891 -27.91 31.70 -1.26
CA LYS A 891 -27.95 32.16 -2.67
C LYS A 891 -26.99 31.37 -3.57
N GLY A 892 -26.91 30.05 -3.38
CA GLY A 892 -26.02 29.17 -4.13
C GLY A 892 -24.63 28.95 -3.52
N TYR A 893 -24.32 29.65 -2.43
CA TYR A 893 -23.03 29.54 -1.75
C TYR A 893 -23.13 28.72 -0.46
N PHE A 894 -22.08 27.96 -0.22
CA PHE A 894 -21.89 27.13 0.95
C PHE A 894 -20.77 27.70 1.81
N VAL A 895 -20.81 27.37 3.10
CA VAL A 895 -19.75 27.59 4.06
C VAL A 895 -19.21 26.23 4.49
N MET A 896 -17.88 26.10 4.45
CA MET A 896 -17.18 24.88 4.76
C MET A 896 -16.23 25.12 5.91
N SER A 897 -16.34 24.38 7.00
CA SER A 897 -15.36 24.49 8.08
C SER A 897 -14.01 23.91 7.69
N ASP A 898 -12.95 24.36 8.34
CA ASP A 898 -11.59 23.91 8.05
C ASP A 898 -11.37 22.42 8.37
N ASP A 899 -12.10 21.89 9.36
CA ASP A 899 -12.13 20.47 9.71
C ASP A 899 -12.80 19.64 8.60
N TRP A 900 -13.87 20.16 7.98
CA TRP A 900 -14.51 19.48 6.85
C TRP A 900 -13.59 19.44 5.64
N PHE A 901 -12.86 20.54 5.38
CA PHE A 901 -11.81 20.57 4.35
C PHE A 901 -10.82 19.43 4.56
N ASP A 902 -10.32 19.26 5.79
CA ASP A 902 -9.34 18.20 6.07
C ASP A 902 -9.86 16.80 5.77
N GLN A 903 -11.12 16.53 6.12
CA GLN A 903 -11.69 15.20 6.07
C GLN A 903 -12.22 14.81 4.68
N PHE A 904 -12.78 15.75 3.92
CA PHE A 904 -13.60 15.45 2.74
C PHE A 904 -13.20 16.20 1.47
N VAL A 905 -12.25 17.15 1.51
CA VAL A 905 -11.62 17.70 0.29
C VAL A 905 -10.43 16.84 -0.09
N TYR A 906 -10.38 16.44 -1.36
CA TYR A 906 -9.32 15.57 -1.89
C TYR A 906 -8.46 16.25 -2.94
N GLN A 907 -9.00 17.21 -3.69
CA GLN A 907 -8.32 17.81 -4.83
C GLN A 907 -8.47 19.33 -4.81
N VAL A 908 -7.42 20.05 -5.20
CA VAL A 908 -7.51 21.45 -5.65
C VAL A 908 -6.72 21.62 -6.94
N VAL A 909 -7.17 22.49 -7.83
CA VAL A 909 -6.41 22.84 -9.04
C VAL A 909 -5.71 24.15 -8.82
N VAL A 910 -4.41 24.18 -9.10
CA VAL A 910 -3.56 25.34 -8.84
C VAL A 910 -2.68 25.69 -10.02
N ASP A 911 -2.26 26.96 -10.01
CA ASP A 911 -1.21 27.47 -10.88
C ASP A 911 0.17 27.11 -10.27
N PRO A 912 1.11 26.57 -11.09
CA PRO A 912 2.47 26.25 -10.67
C PRO A 912 3.17 27.37 -9.89
N SER A 913 2.96 28.63 -10.22
CA SER A 913 3.59 29.79 -9.57
C SER A 913 3.23 29.95 -8.08
N TYR A 914 2.13 29.35 -7.61
CA TYR A 914 1.65 29.46 -6.22
C TYR A 914 2.02 28.26 -5.32
N VAL A 915 2.77 27.32 -5.85
CA VAL A 915 3.32 26.20 -5.09
C VAL A 915 4.86 26.28 -5.03
N SER A 916 5.45 25.54 -4.09
CA SER A 916 6.91 25.47 -3.99
C SER A 916 7.53 24.84 -5.24
N LYS A 917 8.80 25.14 -5.49
CA LYS A 917 9.55 24.51 -6.59
C LYS A 917 9.54 22.98 -6.47
N GLN A 918 9.65 22.45 -5.25
CA GLN A 918 9.62 21.01 -4.98
C GLN A 918 8.30 20.38 -5.46
N VAL A 919 7.15 20.98 -5.14
CA VAL A 919 5.84 20.50 -5.58
C VAL A 919 5.71 20.57 -7.12
N ARG A 920 6.17 21.67 -7.74
CA ARG A 920 6.16 21.79 -9.21
C ARG A 920 7.02 20.72 -9.89
N ASP A 921 8.19 20.42 -9.34
CA ASP A 921 9.13 19.49 -9.95
C ASP A 921 8.61 18.04 -9.94
N VAL A 922 7.62 17.71 -9.10
CA VAL A 922 6.90 16.42 -9.14
C VAL A 922 6.17 16.20 -10.47
N LEU A 923 5.73 17.25 -11.16
CA LEU A 923 5.09 17.11 -12.49
C LEU A 923 6.03 16.52 -13.55
N LYS A 924 7.34 16.49 -13.30
CA LYS A 924 8.35 15.96 -14.20
C LYS A 924 8.71 14.49 -13.92
N THR A 925 8.16 13.91 -12.85
CA THR A 925 8.44 12.52 -12.46
C THR A 925 7.49 11.55 -13.16
N GLU A 926 7.84 10.27 -13.17
CA GLU A 926 6.95 9.22 -13.65
C GLU A 926 5.80 8.99 -12.64
N PRO A 927 4.53 8.93 -13.09
CA PRO A 927 3.40 8.79 -12.19
C PRO A 927 3.23 7.34 -11.67
N LEU A 928 2.84 7.20 -10.40
CA LEU A 928 2.28 5.95 -9.88
C LEU A 928 0.91 5.71 -10.52
N VAL A 929 0.76 4.57 -11.19
CA VAL A 929 -0.47 4.19 -11.88
C VAL A 929 -1.42 3.47 -10.91
N LEU A 930 -2.51 4.13 -10.56
CA LEU A 930 -3.62 3.58 -9.77
C LEU A 930 -4.61 2.83 -10.68
N PRO A 931 -5.31 1.80 -10.18
CA PRO A 931 -6.27 1.06 -11.00
C PRO A 931 -7.49 1.91 -11.38
N LEU A 932 -8.16 1.57 -12.49
CA LEU A 932 -9.34 2.29 -13.01
C LEU A 932 -10.46 2.52 -11.97
N TRP A 933 -10.64 1.59 -11.02
CA TRP A 933 -11.66 1.66 -9.96
C TRP A 933 -11.18 2.35 -8.67
N ASP A 934 -10.07 3.08 -8.73
CA ASP A 934 -9.57 3.84 -7.58
C ASP A 934 -10.54 5.00 -7.22
N PRO A 935 -10.80 5.28 -5.92
CA PRO A 935 -11.68 6.38 -5.49
C PRO A 935 -11.16 7.79 -5.83
N MET A 936 -9.91 7.94 -6.31
CA MET A 936 -9.42 9.17 -6.93
C MET A 936 -9.83 9.28 -8.42
N GLY A 937 -11.03 8.81 -8.75
CA GLY A 937 -11.62 8.75 -10.08
C GLY A 937 -12.36 10.02 -10.49
N ALA A 938 -13.35 9.88 -11.38
CA ALA A 938 -14.14 11.00 -11.91
C ALA A 938 -15.06 11.65 -10.85
N LEU A 939 -15.26 12.97 -10.96
CA LEU A 939 -16.18 13.76 -10.13
C LEU A 939 -17.57 13.80 -10.77
N ALA A 940 -18.54 13.01 -10.27
CA ALA A 940 -19.99 13.21 -10.38
C ALA A 940 -20.82 12.09 -9.74
#